data_AF-A0A7D9DCN0-F1
#
_entry.id   AF-A0A7D9DCN0-F1
#
_cell.length_a   1.000
_cell.length_b   1.000
_cell.length_c   1.000
_cell.angle_alpha   90.00
_cell.angle_beta   90.00
_cell.angle_gamma   90.00
#
_symmetry.space_group_name_H-M   'P 1'
#
loop_
_entity.id
_entity.type
_entity.pdbx_description
1 polymer ?
#
loop_
_entity_poly.entity_id
_entity_poly.type
_entity_poly.pdbx_seq_one_letter_code
_entity_poly.pdbx_strand_id
1 'polypeptide(L)'
;YEAYSIEKDAKRVKEAAELFLDMLARFSTEKILAEELCKITEALEAKDIDKKSIFLKDMFNSLSRTSQKGILINAAAKQSDCSEKCRLTLLLIKQFPEAVKECAVSLIQSLMSKEHESYPDSPINIYRKLLVCNVLPVVVSSEQLVINIENKPDKNQNPNILTLSPDQVLSWLELSIQYIVCCQAFQANVYTNLPYEIDHSVHNHADLWLHLHELLCIMGNKCGWVDILRLKDILSPNRSVKDAWSCLSDIHHNLKKSMKITTKAVEEGQASTTALNILAMEKIGVFYAAVTIFFRAVWQYCKIVNRTDEQGMADTNPTSPLIVLLEDLSNAGKSGEATEVRHVPKKKKKPVDDQKEKQQVHLSVGSNCVSVEPGVCDYFLVAADTWHMLHSHSDYKNEFSRLLDSWKVDEWQWIIPFQVDRHIYRGKFKKAVEILQDKKESIKNSTSNQSFSLRCSLQLSSVLSCLGEHKKACSVILEALETFWEGSDNLDDYKDKQKRRFIDCSSTKNNKTHSPNDRHLELVECTEDEALSYCVQLLVNSLKARVFSEGRNDKMLGHLIVLLQYDWPKREDVFFDAIKKIHAQEVFKYPCFFEYIIVIDILEEFAYLFKDENVQIELLRKSSSNSRGRTLTRGSNKGAKEDLKSSLEKQVTRASESIESILRLFFIEERNSLI
;
A
#
# COMPACT_ATOMS: atom_id res chain seq x y z
N TYR A 1 -5.96 60.18 -17.28
CA TYR A 1 -5.47 59.57 -16.03
C TYR A 1 -5.73 60.45 -14.81
N GLU A 2 -5.32 61.73 -14.81
CA GLU A 2 -5.55 62.64 -13.67
C GLU A 2 -7.05 62.80 -13.33
N ALA A 3 -7.91 63.01 -14.34
CA ALA A 3 -9.36 63.05 -14.15
C ALA A 3 -9.91 61.76 -13.50
N TYR A 4 -9.44 60.58 -13.93
CA TYR A 4 -9.82 59.29 -13.32
C TYR A 4 -9.35 59.20 -11.86
N SER A 5 -8.14 59.68 -11.56
CA SER A 5 -7.58 59.65 -10.20
C SER A 5 -8.37 60.55 -9.24
N ILE A 6 -8.78 61.74 -9.70
CA ILE A 6 -9.61 62.67 -8.91
C ILE A 6 -10.97 62.04 -8.58
N GLU A 7 -11.65 61.45 -9.56
CA GLU A 7 -12.97 60.84 -9.34
C GLU A 7 -12.87 59.55 -8.49
N LYS A 8 -11.77 58.79 -8.63
CA LYS A 8 -11.44 57.64 -7.78
C LYS A 8 -11.21 58.03 -6.33
N ASP A 9 -10.44 59.09 -6.07
CA ASP A 9 -10.18 59.61 -4.71
C ASP A 9 -11.45 60.24 -4.10
N ALA A 10 -12.30 60.84 -4.92
CA ALA A 10 -13.62 61.33 -4.54
C ALA A 10 -14.67 60.22 -4.34
N LYS A 11 -14.32 58.94 -4.59
CA LYS A 11 -15.19 57.76 -4.48
C LYS A 11 -16.45 57.84 -5.34
N ARG A 12 -16.37 58.48 -6.50
CA ARG A 12 -17.47 58.58 -7.46
C ARG A 12 -17.38 57.43 -8.46
N VAL A 13 -18.19 56.41 -8.19
CA VAL A 13 -18.10 55.09 -8.83
C VAL A 13 -18.38 55.13 -10.33
N LYS A 14 -19.44 55.82 -10.77
CA LYS A 14 -19.89 55.81 -12.18
C LYS A 14 -18.96 56.64 -13.05
N GLU A 15 -18.62 57.83 -12.57
CA GLU A 15 -17.75 58.79 -13.25
C GLU A 15 -16.34 58.22 -13.42
N ALA A 16 -15.80 57.57 -12.38
CA ALA A 16 -14.52 56.86 -12.47
C ALA A 16 -14.58 55.69 -13.48
N ALA A 17 -15.69 54.95 -13.55
CA ALA A 17 -15.85 53.81 -14.45
C ALA A 17 -15.92 54.25 -15.93
N GLU A 18 -16.65 55.33 -16.23
CA GLU A 18 -16.73 55.90 -17.58
C GLU A 18 -15.37 56.44 -18.04
N LEU A 19 -14.67 57.16 -17.17
CA LEU A 19 -13.31 57.67 -17.45
C LEU A 19 -12.30 56.52 -17.66
N PHE A 20 -12.45 55.42 -16.92
CA PHE A 20 -11.64 54.23 -17.10
C PHE A 20 -11.88 53.55 -18.45
N LEU A 21 -13.15 53.44 -18.88
CA LEU A 21 -13.48 52.91 -20.21
C LEU A 21 -12.93 53.76 -21.35
N ASP A 22 -13.05 55.09 -21.24
CA ASP A 22 -12.50 56.00 -22.25
C ASP A 22 -10.97 55.91 -22.33
N MET A 23 -10.31 55.76 -21.17
CA MET A 23 -8.87 55.51 -21.09
C MET A 23 -8.47 54.17 -21.75
N LEU A 24 -9.23 53.09 -21.53
CA LEU A 24 -9.00 51.80 -22.18
C LEU A 24 -9.20 51.81 -23.69
N ALA A 25 -10.19 52.56 -24.19
CA ALA A 25 -10.43 52.68 -25.61
C ALA A 25 -9.31 53.45 -26.33
N ARG A 26 -8.78 54.51 -25.70
CA ARG A 26 -7.82 55.43 -26.34
C ARG A 26 -6.35 55.10 -26.06
N PHE A 27 -6.03 54.51 -24.92
CA PHE A 27 -4.66 54.38 -24.41
C PHE A 27 -4.34 52.96 -23.93
N SER A 28 -4.78 51.95 -24.68
CA SER A 28 -4.75 50.55 -24.23
C SER A 28 -3.34 49.97 -24.02
N THR A 29 -2.29 50.62 -24.52
CA THR A 29 -0.88 50.19 -24.42
C THR A 29 -0.12 50.79 -23.24
N GLU A 30 -0.73 51.72 -22.49
CA GLU A 30 -0.06 52.42 -21.39
C GLU A 30 0.14 51.54 -20.16
N LYS A 31 1.36 51.57 -19.59
CA LYS A 31 1.74 50.75 -18.43
C LYS A 31 0.89 51.05 -17.19
N ILE A 32 0.59 52.32 -16.96
CA ILE A 32 -0.23 52.79 -15.83
C ILE A 32 -1.63 52.19 -15.88
N LEU A 33 -2.17 52.00 -17.09
CA LEU A 33 -3.49 51.41 -17.28
C LEU A 33 -3.48 49.89 -17.04
N ALA A 34 -2.39 49.22 -17.42
CA ALA A 34 -2.18 47.80 -17.10
C ALA A 34 -2.10 47.58 -15.59
N GLU A 35 -1.40 48.45 -14.85
CA GLU A 35 -1.32 48.39 -13.38
C GLU A 35 -2.69 48.61 -12.71
N GLU A 36 -3.49 49.57 -13.21
CA GLU A 36 -4.85 49.77 -12.72
C GLU A 36 -5.78 48.60 -13.05
N LEU A 37 -5.62 47.99 -14.23
CA LEU A 37 -6.35 46.78 -14.62
C LEU A 37 -6.00 45.59 -13.73
N CYS A 38 -4.71 45.40 -13.39
CA CYS A 38 -4.28 44.39 -12.42
C CYS A 38 -4.98 44.59 -11.07
N LYS A 39 -4.96 45.80 -10.51
CA LYS A 39 -5.64 46.12 -9.23
C LYS A 39 -7.14 45.85 -9.28
N ILE A 40 -7.82 46.14 -10.40
CA ILE A 40 -9.25 45.83 -10.57
C ILE A 40 -9.46 44.32 -10.59
N THR A 41 -8.67 43.56 -11.35
CA THR A 41 -8.81 42.09 -11.44
C THR A 41 -8.46 41.38 -10.14
N GLU A 42 -7.44 41.85 -9.40
CA GLU A 42 -7.11 41.39 -8.06
C GLU A 42 -8.25 41.68 -7.08
N ALA A 43 -8.80 42.90 -7.13
CA ALA A 43 -9.95 43.26 -6.31
C ALA A 43 -11.16 42.35 -6.60
N LEU A 44 -11.45 42.04 -7.86
CA LEU A 44 -12.56 41.14 -8.22
C LEU A 44 -12.43 39.73 -7.64
N GLU A 45 -11.21 39.23 -7.42
CA GLU A 45 -10.93 37.91 -6.86
C GLU A 45 -10.71 37.91 -5.33
N ALA A 46 -10.40 39.06 -4.74
CA ALA A 46 -10.14 39.20 -3.31
C ALA A 46 -11.34 38.76 -2.47
N LYS A 47 -11.08 37.86 -1.51
CA LYS A 47 -12.04 37.41 -0.48
C LYS A 47 -12.20 38.45 0.63
N ASP A 48 -11.15 39.21 0.91
CA ASP A 48 -11.17 40.28 1.91
C ASP A 48 -11.85 41.54 1.37
N ILE A 49 -12.60 42.21 2.25
CA ILE A 49 -13.48 43.33 1.94
C ILE A 49 -12.78 44.63 2.40
N ASP A 50 -11.58 44.91 1.88
CA ASP A 50 -10.97 46.22 2.12
C ASP A 50 -11.74 47.30 1.35
N LYS A 51 -11.81 48.51 1.91
CA LYS A 51 -12.61 49.61 1.34
C LYS A 51 -12.19 49.98 -0.10
N LYS A 52 -10.94 49.68 -0.50
CA LYS A 52 -10.46 49.93 -1.86
C LYS A 52 -10.94 48.84 -2.82
N SER A 53 -10.87 47.56 -2.45
CA SER A 53 -11.43 46.49 -3.29
C SER A 53 -12.94 46.58 -3.45
N ILE A 54 -13.68 47.02 -2.44
CA ILE A 54 -15.14 47.28 -2.57
C ILE A 54 -15.38 48.33 -3.65
N PHE A 55 -14.68 49.47 -3.58
CA PHE A 55 -14.82 50.54 -4.55
C PHE A 55 -14.48 50.06 -5.98
N LEU A 56 -13.41 49.30 -6.15
CA LEU A 56 -13.01 48.77 -7.46
C LEU A 56 -14.00 47.74 -8.01
N LYS A 57 -14.58 46.89 -7.14
CA LYS A 57 -15.68 45.98 -7.50
C LYS A 57 -16.92 46.76 -7.94
N ASP A 58 -17.33 47.77 -7.18
CA ASP A 58 -18.49 48.61 -7.50
C ASP A 58 -18.28 49.39 -8.80
N MET A 59 -17.06 49.89 -9.02
CA MET A 59 -16.68 50.58 -10.26
C MET A 59 -16.80 49.66 -11.46
N PHE A 60 -16.24 48.45 -11.38
CA PHE A 60 -16.36 47.45 -12.44
C PHE A 60 -17.82 47.03 -12.68
N ASN A 61 -18.58 46.79 -11.61
CA ASN A 61 -19.99 46.38 -11.66
C ASN A 61 -20.92 47.48 -12.21
N SER A 62 -20.52 48.76 -12.15
CA SER A 62 -21.28 49.87 -12.72
C SER A 62 -21.22 49.93 -14.26
N LEU A 63 -20.28 49.21 -14.88
CA LEU A 63 -20.12 49.14 -16.33
C LEU A 63 -21.16 48.22 -16.99
N SER A 64 -21.38 48.40 -18.28
CA SER A 64 -22.23 47.48 -19.05
C SER A 64 -21.64 46.07 -19.10
N ARG A 65 -22.50 45.04 -19.17
CA ARG A 65 -22.09 43.63 -19.24
C ARG A 65 -21.13 43.35 -20.42
N THR A 66 -21.36 44.02 -21.56
CA THR A 66 -20.51 43.94 -22.76
C THR A 66 -19.14 44.57 -22.52
N SER A 67 -19.09 45.73 -21.84
CA SER A 67 -17.85 46.41 -21.49
C SER A 67 -17.02 45.60 -20.50
N GLN A 68 -17.64 45.01 -19.48
CA GLN A 68 -16.98 44.13 -18.51
C GLN A 68 -16.34 42.91 -19.18
N LYS A 69 -17.11 42.19 -20.04
CA LYS A 69 -16.59 41.06 -20.83
C LYS A 69 -15.40 41.48 -21.69
N GLY A 70 -15.52 42.62 -22.40
CA GLY A 70 -14.45 43.15 -23.26
C GLY A 70 -13.18 43.52 -22.51
N ILE A 71 -13.30 44.11 -21.31
CA ILE A 71 -12.16 44.44 -20.45
C ILE A 71 -11.39 43.17 -20.07
N LEU A 72 -12.08 42.13 -19.60
CA LEU A 72 -11.44 40.90 -19.14
C LEU A 72 -10.80 40.11 -20.29
N ILE A 73 -11.43 40.06 -21.48
CA ILE A 73 -10.82 39.45 -22.67
C ILE A 73 -9.54 40.17 -23.06
N ASN A 74 -9.56 41.51 -23.09
CA ASN A 74 -8.40 42.32 -23.43
C ASN A 74 -7.28 42.16 -22.37
N ALA A 75 -7.66 42.09 -21.09
CA ALA A 75 -6.74 41.82 -19.99
C ALA A 75 -6.02 40.48 -20.18
N ALA A 76 -6.77 39.41 -20.45
CA ALA A 76 -6.21 38.07 -20.66
C ALA A 76 -5.35 37.96 -21.93
N ALA A 77 -5.73 38.66 -23.01
CA ALA A 77 -4.98 38.64 -24.28
C ALA A 77 -3.61 39.33 -24.19
N LYS A 78 -3.44 40.29 -23.27
CA LYS A 78 -2.20 41.06 -23.09
C LYS A 78 -1.20 40.40 -22.16
N GLN A 79 -1.56 39.34 -21.44
CA GLN A 79 -0.66 38.63 -20.54
C GLN A 79 0.30 37.72 -21.31
N SER A 80 1.60 37.83 -21.02
CA SER A 80 2.63 36.91 -21.52
C SER A 80 2.78 35.65 -20.65
N ASP A 81 2.51 35.77 -19.35
CA ASP A 81 2.54 34.64 -18.42
C ASP A 81 1.28 33.78 -18.58
N CYS A 82 1.48 32.48 -18.77
CA CYS A 82 0.41 31.49 -18.89
C CYS A 82 -0.41 31.36 -17.60
N SER A 83 0.23 31.53 -16.43
CA SER A 83 -0.45 31.43 -15.13
C SER A 83 -1.41 32.61 -14.92
N GLU A 84 -0.96 33.84 -15.16
CA GLU A 84 -1.80 35.04 -15.09
C GLU A 84 -2.89 35.06 -16.17
N LYS A 85 -2.57 34.61 -17.39
CA LYS A 85 -3.56 34.42 -18.44
C LYS A 85 -4.64 33.42 -18.01
N CYS A 86 -4.26 32.32 -17.36
CA CYS A 86 -5.18 31.34 -16.81
C CYS A 86 -6.08 31.94 -15.74
N ARG A 87 -5.51 32.66 -14.76
CA ARG A 87 -6.25 33.34 -13.69
C ARG A 87 -7.32 34.29 -14.26
N LEU A 88 -6.93 35.18 -15.17
CA LEU A 88 -7.86 36.14 -15.79
C LEU A 88 -8.94 35.46 -16.65
N THR A 89 -8.58 34.38 -17.35
CA THR A 89 -9.55 33.61 -18.15
C THR A 89 -10.55 32.88 -17.25
N LEU A 90 -10.12 32.39 -16.08
CA LEU A 90 -11.02 31.79 -15.10
C LEU A 90 -11.96 32.83 -14.48
N LEU A 91 -11.47 34.04 -14.19
CA LEU A 91 -12.30 35.14 -13.73
C LEU A 91 -13.38 35.49 -14.78
N LEU A 92 -12.99 35.57 -16.05
CA LEU A 92 -13.91 35.79 -17.18
C LEU A 92 -14.99 34.70 -17.24
N ILE A 93 -14.61 33.42 -17.18
CA ILE A 93 -15.55 32.29 -17.27
C ILE A 93 -16.52 32.27 -16.08
N LYS A 94 -16.04 32.57 -14.86
CA LYS A 94 -16.87 32.61 -13.65
C LYS A 94 -17.93 33.73 -13.70
N GLN A 95 -17.59 34.89 -14.25
CA GLN A 95 -18.51 36.02 -14.36
C GLN A 95 -19.41 35.96 -15.60
N PHE A 96 -18.91 35.38 -16.70
CA PHE A 96 -19.60 35.28 -17.98
C PHE A 96 -19.56 33.83 -18.48
N PRO A 97 -20.46 32.96 -18.01
CA PRO A 97 -20.50 31.56 -18.44
C PRO A 97 -20.57 31.42 -19.96
N GLU A 98 -21.24 32.34 -20.67
CA GLU A 98 -21.29 32.44 -22.15
C GLU A 98 -19.92 32.47 -22.85
N ALA A 99 -18.85 32.84 -22.15
CA ALA A 99 -17.49 32.84 -22.70
C ALA A 99 -16.84 31.44 -22.70
N VAL A 100 -17.44 30.42 -22.08
CA VAL A 100 -16.87 29.07 -21.96
C VAL A 100 -16.52 28.48 -23.32
N LYS A 101 -17.40 28.61 -24.31
CA LYS A 101 -17.16 28.06 -25.66
C LYS A 101 -15.93 28.69 -26.34
N GLU A 102 -15.75 29.99 -26.17
CA GLU A 102 -14.67 30.76 -26.81
C GLU A 102 -13.33 30.56 -26.09
N CYS A 103 -13.35 30.46 -24.76
CA CYS A 103 -12.14 30.53 -23.94
C CYS A 103 -11.68 29.20 -23.35
N ALA A 104 -12.58 28.27 -23.02
CA ALA A 104 -12.23 27.09 -22.22
C ALA A 104 -11.31 26.11 -22.98
N VAL A 105 -11.62 25.80 -24.24
CA VAL A 105 -10.81 24.87 -25.05
C VAL A 105 -9.41 25.44 -25.30
N SER A 106 -9.33 26.73 -25.66
CA SER A 106 -8.04 27.41 -25.88
C SER A 106 -7.20 27.47 -24.60
N LEU A 107 -7.83 27.71 -23.44
CA LEU A 107 -7.16 27.72 -22.15
C LEU A 107 -6.58 26.33 -21.82
N ILE A 108 -7.39 25.28 -21.92
CA ILE A 108 -6.96 23.91 -21.62
C ILE A 108 -5.82 23.49 -22.55
N GLN A 109 -5.95 23.75 -23.86
CA GLN A 109 -4.89 23.46 -24.84
C GLN A 109 -3.60 24.23 -24.54
N SER A 110 -3.70 25.52 -24.19
CA SER A 110 -2.53 26.33 -23.84
C SER A 110 -1.80 25.80 -22.61
N LEU A 111 -2.53 25.35 -21.58
CA LEU A 111 -1.95 24.73 -20.38
C LEU A 111 -1.28 23.39 -20.71
N MET A 112 -1.96 22.53 -21.47
CA MET A 112 -1.41 21.23 -21.88
C MET A 112 -0.16 21.38 -22.77
N SER A 113 -0.14 22.34 -23.70
CA SER A 113 1.04 22.62 -24.52
C SER A 113 2.21 23.14 -23.68
N LYS A 114 1.95 24.05 -22.73
CA LYS A 114 3.00 24.57 -21.83
C LYS A 114 3.56 23.51 -20.90
N GLU A 115 2.70 22.64 -20.41
CA GLU A 115 3.09 21.45 -19.66
C GLU A 115 4.00 20.55 -20.49
N HIS A 116 3.62 20.23 -21.73
CA HIS A 116 4.43 19.37 -22.59
C HIS A 116 5.80 19.98 -22.91
N GLU A 117 5.88 21.30 -23.11
CA GLU A 117 7.15 22.02 -23.33
C GLU A 117 8.05 22.02 -22.09
N SER A 118 7.48 22.22 -20.90
CA SER A 118 8.26 22.51 -19.68
C SER A 118 8.47 21.29 -18.79
N TYR A 119 7.56 20.31 -18.83
CA TYR A 119 7.45 19.19 -17.90
C TYR A 119 6.97 17.89 -18.61
N PRO A 120 7.66 17.41 -19.66
CA PRO A 120 7.18 16.30 -20.49
C PRO A 120 6.99 14.97 -19.73
N ASP A 121 7.83 14.72 -18.72
CA ASP A 121 7.83 13.47 -17.94
C ASP A 121 7.34 13.64 -16.50
N SER A 122 6.88 14.84 -16.12
CA SER A 122 6.46 15.15 -14.76
C SER A 122 4.94 15.29 -14.65
N PRO A 123 4.24 14.35 -13.99
CA PRO A 123 2.83 14.52 -13.69
C PRO A 123 2.60 15.58 -12.59
N ILE A 124 3.64 16.04 -11.89
CA ILE A 124 3.52 16.99 -10.79
C ILE A 124 4.13 18.33 -11.21
N ASN A 125 3.29 19.25 -11.66
CA ASN A 125 3.72 20.56 -12.08
C ASN A 125 2.62 21.62 -11.91
N ILE A 126 3.00 22.89 -12.03
CA ILE A 126 2.11 24.03 -11.81
C ILE A 126 0.97 24.09 -12.85
N TYR A 127 1.22 23.72 -14.10
CA TYR A 127 0.20 23.77 -15.16
C TYR A 127 -0.85 22.69 -14.97
N ARG A 128 -0.45 21.47 -14.60
CA ARG A 128 -1.39 20.39 -14.26
C ARG A 128 -2.17 20.70 -12.99
N LYS A 129 -1.55 21.33 -11.98
CA LYS A 129 -2.27 21.85 -10.83
C LYS A 129 -3.35 22.85 -11.24
N LEU A 130 -2.99 23.89 -12.01
CA LEU A 130 -3.95 24.90 -12.47
C LEU A 130 -5.09 24.24 -13.26
N LEU A 131 -4.76 23.28 -14.14
CA LEU A 131 -5.74 22.54 -14.92
C LEU A 131 -6.70 21.76 -14.00
N VAL A 132 -6.18 20.87 -13.15
CA VAL A 132 -6.96 19.94 -12.33
C VAL A 132 -7.68 20.62 -11.17
N CYS A 133 -7.02 21.55 -10.47
CA CYS A 133 -7.54 22.18 -9.26
C CYS A 133 -8.38 23.43 -9.55
N ASN A 134 -8.12 24.15 -10.65
CA ASN A 134 -8.75 25.45 -10.90
C ASN A 134 -9.60 25.49 -12.17
N VAL A 135 -9.12 24.93 -13.28
CA VAL A 135 -9.81 25.05 -14.58
C VAL A 135 -10.91 24.02 -14.74
N LEU A 136 -10.60 22.72 -14.61
CA LEU A 136 -11.56 21.65 -14.86
C LEU A 136 -12.82 21.74 -13.98
N PRO A 137 -12.74 22.03 -12.66
CA PRO A 137 -13.94 22.15 -11.83
C PRO A 137 -14.89 23.25 -12.31
N VAL A 138 -14.37 24.35 -12.85
CA VAL A 138 -15.17 25.48 -13.36
C VAL A 138 -15.72 25.18 -14.76
N VAL A 139 -14.86 24.70 -15.66
CA VAL A 139 -15.24 24.45 -17.06
C VAL A 139 -16.25 23.32 -17.17
N VAL A 140 -16.00 22.19 -16.51
CA VAL A 140 -16.87 21.00 -16.60
C VAL A 140 -18.19 21.23 -15.88
N SER A 141 -18.22 22.08 -14.84
CA SER A 141 -19.48 22.44 -14.16
C SER A 141 -20.38 23.36 -14.97
N SER A 142 -19.87 24.04 -16.01
CA SER A 142 -20.66 24.99 -16.80
C SER A 142 -21.84 24.30 -17.50
N GLU A 143 -23.05 24.84 -17.37
CA GLU A 143 -24.26 24.36 -18.07
C GLU A 143 -24.12 24.39 -19.60
N GLN A 144 -23.24 25.25 -20.11
CA GLN A 144 -23.02 25.42 -21.54
C GLN A 144 -22.12 24.35 -22.15
N LEU A 145 -21.55 23.45 -21.34
CA LEU A 145 -20.80 22.29 -21.79
C LEU A 145 -21.72 21.07 -21.85
N VAL A 146 -21.79 20.44 -23.03
CA VAL A 146 -22.56 19.23 -23.30
C VAL A 146 -21.65 18.16 -23.91
N ILE A 147 -21.80 16.90 -23.47
CA ILE A 147 -21.04 15.77 -24.00
C ILE A 147 -21.87 15.07 -25.08
N ASN A 148 -21.30 14.92 -26.27
CA ASN A 148 -21.94 14.24 -27.38
C ASN A 148 -21.81 12.72 -27.26
N ILE A 149 -22.65 12.10 -26.45
CA ILE A 149 -22.65 10.65 -26.22
C ILE A 149 -23.00 9.88 -27.51
N GLU A 150 -23.79 10.48 -28.41
CA GLU A 150 -24.23 9.81 -29.64
C GLU A 150 -23.27 9.97 -30.83
N ASN A 151 -22.22 10.80 -30.70
CA ASN A 151 -21.31 11.18 -31.78
C ASN A 151 -22.04 11.64 -33.07
N LYS A 152 -23.26 12.18 -32.95
CA LYS A 152 -24.02 12.72 -34.08
C LYS A 152 -23.71 14.20 -34.24
N PRO A 153 -23.53 14.70 -35.48
CA PRO A 153 -23.38 16.13 -35.71
C PRO A 153 -24.69 16.83 -35.34
N ASP A 154 -24.60 17.76 -34.40
CA ASP A 154 -25.76 18.50 -33.92
C ASP A 154 -26.28 19.41 -35.05
N LYS A 155 -27.49 19.16 -35.55
CA LYS A 155 -28.05 19.89 -36.69
C LYS A 155 -28.56 21.29 -36.30
N ASN A 156 -28.74 21.54 -35.01
CA ASN A 156 -29.17 22.82 -34.44
C ASN A 156 -28.15 23.29 -33.39
N GLN A 157 -26.92 23.63 -33.82
CA GLN A 157 -25.90 24.14 -32.90
C GLN A 157 -26.34 25.48 -32.30
N ASN A 158 -26.74 25.47 -31.03
CA ASN A 158 -26.86 26.71 -30.27
C ASN A 158 -25.48 27.39 -30.24
N PRO A 159 -25.34 28.65 -30.67
CA PRO A 159 -24.05 29.32 -30.78
C PRO A 159 -23.26 29.36 -29.47
N ASN A 160 -23.94 29.25 -28.31
CA ASN A 160 -23.32 29.37 -26.99
C ASN A 160 -23.00 28.02 -26.31
N ILE A 161 -23.33 26.88 -26.93
CA ILE A 161 -23.04 25.56 -26.35
C ILE A 161 -21.71 25.02 -26.89
N LEU A 162 -20.87 24.54 -25.97
CA LEU A 162 -19.64 23.81 -26.24
C LEU A 162 -19.93 22.31 -26.19
N THR A 163 -19.80 21.64 -27.34
CA THR A 163 -20.00 20.20 -27.46
C THR A 163 -18.66 19.48 -27.51
N LEU A 164 -18.41 18.57 -26.56
CA LEU A 164 -17.17 17.78 -26.48
C LEU A 164 -17.43 16.29 -26.69
N SER A 165 -16.40 15.55 -27.13
CA SER A 165 -16.48 14.09 -27.16
C SER A 165 -16.31 13.51 -25.75
N PRO A 166 -16.89 12.33 -25.46
CA PRO A 166 -16.64 11.63 -24.21
C PRO A 166 -15.14 11.44 -23.95
N ASP A 167 -14.38 10.99 -24.96
CA ASP A 167 -12.95 10.68 -24.85
C ASP A 167 -12.12 11.88 -24.35
N GLN A 168 -12.48 13.11 -24.76
CA GLN A 168 -11.79 14.32 -24.29
C GLN A 168 -11.98 14.52 -22.78
N VAL A 169 -13.22 14.39 -22.29
CA VAL A 169 -13.52 14.56 -20.87
C VAL A 169 -12.91 13.45 -20.03
N LEU A 170 -12.93 12.21 -20.54
CA LEU A 170 -12.28 11.06 -19.88
C LEU A 170 -10.76 11.23 -19.81
N SER A 171 -10.13 11.79 -20.85
CA SER A 171 -8.69 12.10 -20.82
C SER A 171 -8.34 13.12 -19.72
N TRP A 172 -9.22 14.09 -19.46
CA TRP A 172 -9.05 15.05 -18.38
C TRP A 172 -9.21 14.40 -17.00
N LEU A 173 -10.12 13.43 -16.89
CA LEU A 173 -10.26 12.63 -15.66
C LEU A 173 -9.01 11.80 -15.38
N GLU A 174 -8.47 11.13 -16.40
CA GLU A 174 -7.22 10.36 -16.29
C GLU A 174 -6.05 11.21 -15.80
N LEU A 175 -5.86 12.38 -16.42
CA LEU A 175 -4.85 13.36 -16.02
C LEU A 175 -5.03 13.78 -14.55
N SER A 176 -6.28 13.98 -14.14
CA SER A 176 -6.63 14.39 -12.77
C SER A 176 -6.36 13.29 -11.75
N ILE A 177 -6.71 12.03 -12.06
CA ILE A 177 -6.40 10.87 -11.22
C ILE A 177 -4.89 10.73 -11.08
N GLN A 178 -4.14 10.75 -12.18
CA GLN A 178 -2.68 10.61 -12.17
C GLN A 178 -2.02 11.72 -11.34
N TYR A 179 -2.40 12.99 -11.57
CA TYR A 179 -1.89 14.13 -10.82
C TYR A 179 -2.07 13.95 -9.31
N ILE A 180 -3.28 13.58 -8.88
CA ILE A 180 -3.62 13.46 -7.46
C ILE A 180 -2.90 12.28 -6.79
N VAL A 181 -2.84 11.13 -7.45
CA VAL A 181 -2.09 9.96 -6.97
C VAL A 181 -0.60 10.28 -6.83
N CYS A 182 -0.01 10.93 -7.83
CA CYS A 182 1.40 11.33 -7.78
C CYS A 182 1.66 12.39 -6.70
N CYS A 183 0.77 13.38 -6.53
CA CYS A 183 0.91 14.39 -5.48
C CYS A 183 0.89 13.78 -4.07
N GLN A 184 -0.01 12.83 -3.82
CA GLN A 184 -0.07 12.10 -2.55
C GLN A 184 1.21 11.30 -2.31
N ALA A 185 1.69 10.59 -3.33
CA ALA A 185 2.94 9.83 -3.26
C ALA A 185 4.19 10.70 -3.11
N PHE A 186 4.19 11.92 -3.67
CA PHE A 186 5.27 12.88 -3.51
C PHE A 186 5.32 13.49 -2.12
N GLN A 187 4.16 13.88 -1.56
CA GLN A 187 4.09 14.47 -0.21
C GLN A 187 4.84 13.61 0.80
N ALA A 188 4.72 12.28 0.69
CA ALA A 188 5.37 11.22 1.46
C ALA A 188 6.89 11.02 1.32
N ASN A 189 7.63 11.89 0.62
CA ASN A 189 9.08 11.77 0.38
C ASN A 189 9.54 10.42 -0.21
N VAL A 190 8.66 9.65 -0.86
CA VAL A 190 9.04 8.39 -1.52
C VAL A 190 9.80 8.64 -2.84
N TYR A 191 9.81 9.89 -3.30
CA TYR A 191 10.58 10.36 -4.46
C TYR A 191 11.73 11.26 -4.01
N THR A 192 12.79 10.67 -3.44
CA THR A 192 14.00 11.43 -3.07
C THR A 192 14.84 11.90 -4.27
N ASN A 193 14.50 11.48 -5.49
CA ASN A 193 15.23 11.84 -6.71
C ASN A 193 14.26 12.17 -7.85
N LEU A 194 13.60 13.33 -7.78
CA LEU A 194 12.99 13.90 -8.98
C LEU A 194 14.04 14.72 -9.73
N PRO A 195 14.10 14.62 -11.07
CA PRO A 195 15.06 15.37 -11.88
C PRO A 195 14.78 16.89 -11.95
N TYR A 196 13.80 17.39 -11.20
CA TYR A 196 13.34 18.78 -11.20
C TYR A 196 12.91 19.22 -9.80
N GLU A 197 13.16 20.49 -9.47
CA GLU A 197 12.62 21.13 -8.25
C GLU A 197 11.10 21.27 -8.37
N ILE A 198 10.37 20.76 -7.38
CA ILE A 198 8.93 21.03 -7.29
C ILE A 198 8.69 22.16 -6.30
N ASP A 199 8.02 23.21 -6.76
CA ASP A 199 7.50 24.25 -5.89
C ASP A 199 6.52 23.64 -4.86
N HIS A 200 6.84 23.78 -3.57
CA HIS A 200 6.02 23.29 -2.46
C HIS A 200 4.59 23.85 -2.47
N SER A 201 4.35 24.97 -3.15
CA SER A 201 3.01 25.49 -3.38
C SER A 201 2.14 24.52 -4.18
N VAL A 202 2.73 23.66 -5.02
CA VAL A 202 2.02 22.82 -6.02
C VAL A 202 1.15 21.73 -5.37
N HIS A 203 1.48 21.31 -4.15
CA HIS A 203 0.79 20.23 -3.44
C HIS A 203 -0.10 20.68 -2.30
N ASN A 204 -0.12 21.98 -1.98
CA ASN A 204 -0.87 22.55 -0.86
C ASN A 204 -2.35 22.77 -1.23
N HIS A 205 -3.08 21.69 -1.53
CA HIS A 205 -4.54 21.70 -1.63
C HIS A 205 -5.14 20.91 -0.48
N ALA A 206 -6.17 21.46 0.17
CA ALA A 206 -6.91 20.73 1.20
C ALA A 206 -7.59 19.50 0.57
N ASP A 207 -7.34 18.32 1.16
CA ASP A 207 -7.87 17.00 0.78
C ASP A 207 -8.00 16.73 -0.74
N LEU A 208 -6.88 16.37 -1.39
CA LEU A 208 -6.83 16.06 -2.82
C LEU A 208 -7.75 14.88 -3.21
N TRP A 209 -8.01 13.92 -2.32
CA TRP A 209 -8.92 12.82 -2.62
C TRP A 209 -10.36 13.31 -2.69
N LEU A 210 -10.74 14.26 -1.83
CA LEU A 210 -12.06 14.88 -1.87
C LEU A 210 -12.23 15.69 -3.14
N HIS A 211 -11.22 16.46 -3.54
CA HIS A 211 -11.21 17.16 -4.82
C HIS A 211 -11.40 16.22 -6.02
N LEU A 212 -10.70 15.08 -6.05
CA LEU A 212 -10.87 14.07 -7.10
C LEU A 212 -12.30 13.53 -7.13
N HIS A 213 -12.87 13.26 -5.96
CA HIS A 213 -14.24 12.76 -5.83
C HIS A 213 -15.27 13.77 -6.34
N GLU A 214 -15.11 15.05 -6.01
CA GLU A 214 -15.96 16.13 -6.53
C GLU A 214 -15.86 16.22 -8.04
N LEU A 215 -14.64 16.17 -8.61
CA LEU A 215 -14.44 16.19 -10.05
C LEU A 215 -15.07 14.97 -10.75
N LEU A 216 -14.94 13.78 -10.15
CA LEU A 216 -15.59 12.55 -10.63
C LEU A 216 -17.12 12.73 -10.66
N CYS A 217 -17.71 13.37 -9.66
CA CYS A 217 -19.15 13.66 -9.62
C CYS A 217 -19.55 14.71 -10.67
N ILE A 218 -18.78 15.78 -10.84
CA ILE A 218 -19.04 16.82 -11.86
C ILE A 218 -19.00 16.19 -13.26
N MET A 219 -17.97 15.39 -13.55
CA MET A 219 -17.83 14.68 -14.81
C MET A 219 -18.92 13.61 -14.97
N GLY A 220 -19.25 12.88 -13.91
CA GLY A 220 -20.35 11.91 -13.93
C GLY A 220 -21.69 12.54 -14.25
N ASN A 221 -21.96 13.76 -13.74
CA ASN A 221 -23.17 14.50 -14.10
C ASN A 221 -23.21 14.88 -15.58
N LYS A 222 -22.06 15.22 -16.18
CA LYS A 222 -21.96 15.53 -17.61
C LYS A 222 -22.01 14.30 -18.50
N CYS A 223 -21.45 13.18 -18.05
CA CYS A 223 -21.41 11.91 -18.79
C CYS A 223 -22.68 11.05 -18.57
N GLY A 224 -23.55 11.42 -17.65
CA GLY A 224 -24.80 10.70 -17.35
C GLY A 224 -24.59 9.44 -16.49
N TRP A 225 -23.66 9.45 -15.53
CA TRP A 225 -23.39 8.33 -14.62
C TRP A 225 -24.38 8.29 -13.44
N VAL A 226 -25.62 7.92 -13.71
CA VAL A 226 -26.75 8.02 -12.79
C VAL A 226 -26.55 7.16 -11.53
N ASP A 227 -26.06 5.92 -11.69
CA ASP A 227 -25.89 4.99 -10.57
C ASP A 227 -24.72 5.41 -9.68
N ILE A 228 -23.63 5.88 -10.29
CA ILE A 228 -22.48 6.45 -9.56
C ILE A 228 -22.88 7.68 -8.75
N LEU A 229 -23.62 8.62 -9.34
CA LEU A 229 -24.04 9.85 -8.66
C LEU A 229 -25.00 9.59 -7.50
N ARG A 230 -25.83 8.56 -7.61
CA ARG A 230 -26.72 8.11 -6.52
C ARG A 230 -25.93 7.71 -5.27
N LEU A 231 -24.72 7.21 -5.46
CA LEU A 231 -23.84 6.75 -4.39
C LEU A 231 -22.72 7.73 -4.02
N LYS A 232 -22.76 8.98 -4.51
CA LYS A 232 -21.69 9.96 -4.30
C LYS A 232 -21.26 10.06 -2.82
N ASP A 233 -22.22 10.08 -1.90
CA ASP A 233 -21.91 10.25 -0.47
C ASP A 233 -21.22 9.01 0.14
N ILE A 234 -21.47 7.81 -0.41
CA ILE A 234 -20.83 6.56 0.00
C ILE A 234 -19.44 6.43 -0.64
N LEU A 235 -19.30 6.87 -1.90
CA LEU A 235 -18.04 6.86 -2.64
C LEU A 235 -17.06 7.96 -2.17
N SER A 236 -17.52 8.88 -1.32
CA SER A 236 -16.72 9.97 -0.76
C SER A 236 -15.49 9.43 0.00
N PRO A 237 -14.34 10.14 -0.07
CA PRO A 237 -13.13 9.73 0.62
C PRO A 237 -13.20 9.80 2.15
N ASN A 238 -14.23 10.44 2.70
CA ASN A 238 -14.48 10.50 4.13
C ASN A 238 -15.29 9.29 4.65
N ARG A 239 -15.63 8.34 3.78
CA ARG A 239 -16.33 7.11 4.13
C ARG A 239 -15.43 5.88 4.04
N SER A 240 -15.93 4.79 4.62
CA SER A 240 -15.37 3.45 4.55
C SER A 240 -15.11 3.04 3.10
N VAL A 241 -13.85 2.69 2.81
CA VAL A 241 -13.43 2.20 1.50
C VAL A 241 -14.11 0.87 1.15
N LYS A 242 -14.47 0.08 2.18
CA LYS A 242 -15.16 -1.20 2.06
C LYS A 242 -16.60 -1.02 1.60
N ASP A 243 -17.31 -0.06 2.18
CA ASP A 243 -18.70 0.23 1.81
C ASP A 243 -18.78 0.79 0.40
N ALA A 244 -17.85 1.69 0.05
CA ALA A 244 -17.69 2.22 -1.29
C ALA A 244 -17.47 1.09 -2.32
N TRP A 245 -16.57 0.14 -2.00
CA TRP A 245 -16.31 -1.00 -2.87
C TRP A 245 -17.49 -1.96 -2.99
N SER A 246 -18.15 -2.30 -1.87
CA SER A 246 -19.32 -3.18 -1.88
C SER A 246 -20.41 -2.64 -2.81
N CYS A 247 -20.75 -1.36 -2.66
CA CYS A 247 -21.80 -0.76 -3.47
C CYS A 247 -21.39 -0.65 -4.95
N LEU A 248 -20.11 -0.36 -5.24
CA LEU A 248 -19.62 -0.30 -6.63
C LEU A 248 -19.62 -1.68 -7.30
N SER A 249 -19.26 -2.73 -6.55
CA SER A 249 -19.32 -4.12 -7.02
C SER A 249 -20.75 -4.56 -7.34
N ASP A 250 -21.72 -4.12 -6.54
CA ASP A 250 -23.15 -4.36 -6.78
C ASP A 250 -23.63 -3.65 -8.06
N ILE A 251 -23.23 -2.39 -8.28
CA ILE A 251 -23.51 -1.68 -9.54
C ILE A 251 -22.92 -2.45 -10.71
N HIS A 252 -21.65 -2.87 -10.64
CA HIS A 252 -21.01 -3.65 -11.70
C HIS A 252 -21.82 -4.91 -12.05
N HIS A 253 -22.26 -5.68 -11.04
CA HIS A 253 -23.06 -6.87 -11.25
C HIS A 253 -24.43 -6.57 -11.88
N ASN A 254 -25.09 -5.51 -11.43
CA ASN A 254 -26.40 -5.10 -11.94
C ASN A 254 -26.32 -4.56 -13.38
N LEU A 255 -25.30 -3.77 -13.72
CA LEU A 255 -25.05 -3.30 -15.08
C LEU A 255 -24.75 -4.45 -16.03
N LYS A 256 -23.95 -5.43 -15.60
CA LYS A 256 -23.67 -6.62 -16.41
C LYS A 256 -24.93 -7.41 -16.75
N LYS A 257 -25.87 -7.52 -15.81
CA LYS A 257 -27.19 -8.15 -16.05
C LYS A 257 -28.03 -7.29 -17.00
N SER A 258 -28.10 -5.99 -16.76
CA SER A 258 -28.90 -5.03 -17.54
C SER A 258 -28.43 -4.90 -18.98
N MET A 259 -27.11 -4.90 -19.22
CA MET A 259 -26.54 -4.93 -20.57
C MET A 259 -26.97 -6.19 -21.33
N LYS A 260 -26.86 -7.38 -20.72
CA LYS A 260 -27.26 -8.63 -21.38
C LYS A 260 -28.74 -8.65 -21.78
N ILE A 261 -29.61 -8.11 -20.93
CA ILE A 261 -31.05 -8.01 -21.22
C ILE A 261 -31.29 -7.00 -22.35
N THR A 262 -30.67 -5.82 -22.26
CA THR A 262 -30.84 -4.75 -23.24
C THR A 262 -30.28 -5.14 -24.61
N THR A 263 -29.13 -5.82 -24.67
CA THR A 263 -28.57 -6.34 -25.93
C THR A 263 -29.55 -7.25 -26.64
N LYS A 264 -30.17 -8.21 -25.92
CA LYS A 264 -31.20 -9.08 -26.49
C LYS A 264 -32.42 -8.30 -26.97
N ALA A 265 -32.90 -7.34 -26.17
CA ALA A 265 -34.03 -6.51 -26.55
C ALA A 265 -33.74 -5.64 -27.79
N VAL A 266 -32.49 -5.17 -27.98
CA VAL A 266 -32.07 -4.44 -29.19
C VAL A 266 -32.03 -5.40 -30.39
N GLU A 267 -31.48 -6.60 -30.24
CA GLU A 267 -31.46 -7.63 -31.29
C GLU A 267 -32.88 -8.05 -31.72
N GLU A 268 -33.83 -8.07 -30.78
CA GLU A 268 -35.25 -8.36 -31.02
C GLU A 268 -36.07 -7.14 -31.50
N GLY A 269 -35.43 -5.97 -31.66
CA GLY A 269 -36.08 -4.73 -32.12
C GLY A 269 -37.00 -4.05 -31.09
N GLN A 270 -36.94 -4.48 -29.83
CA GLN A 270 -37.76 -4.00 -28.71
C GLN A 270 -37.11 -2.84 -27.91
N ALA A 271 -35.83 -2.54 -28.16
CA ALA A 271 -35.09 -1.47 -27.50
C ALA A 271 -34.23 -0.66 -28.48
N SER A 272 -33.93 0.59 -28.13
CA SER A 272 -33.08 1.47 -28.95
C SER A 272 -31.59 1.25 -28.69
N THR A 273 -30.76 1.52 -29.70
CA THR A 273 -29.30 1.54 -29.56
C THR A 273 -28.82 2.61 -28.57
N THR A 274 -29.58 3.69 -28.39
CA THR A 274 -29.33 4.74 -27.39
C THR A 274 -29.33 4.18 -25.96
N ALA A 275 -30.22 3.23 -25.64
CA ALA A 275 -30.24 2.61 -24.31
C ALA A 275 -28.95 1.83 -24.02
N LEU A 276 -28.38 1.17 -25.03
CA LEU A 276 -27.11 0.46 -24.91
C LEU A 276 -25.92 1.42 -24.72
N ASN A 277 -25.93 2.56 -25.41
CA ASN A 277 -24.89 3.59 -25.26
C ASN A 277 -24.89 4.22 -23.86
N ILE A 278 -26.07 4.45 -23.27
CA ILE A 278 -26.20 4.95 -21.89
C ILE A 278 -25.58 3.95 -20.91
N LEU A 279 -25.92 2.67 -21.02
CA LEU A 279 -25.34 1.62 -20.16
C LEU A 279 -23.82 1.52 -20.35
N ALA A 280 -23.32 1.71 -21.58
CA ALA A 280 -21.88 1.72 -21.86
C ALA A 280 -21.18 2.91 -21.17
N MET A 281 -21.79 4.10 -21.17
CA MET A 281 -21.28 5.25 -20.42
C MET A 281 -21.28 5.01 -18.90
N GLU A 282 -22.34 4.41 -18.34
CA GLU A 282 -22.38 4.06 -16.91
C GLU A 282 -21.26 3.07 -16.54
N LYS A 283 -20.99 2.09 -17.41
CA LYS A 283 -19.90 1.13 -17.23
C LYS A 283 -18.52 1.80 -17.22
N ILE A 284 -18.33 2.86 -18.01
CA ILE A 284 -17.13 3.70 -17.97
C ILE A 284 -17.05 4.45 -16.64
N GLY A 285 -18.17 4.96 -16.12
CA GLY A 285 -18.25 5.54 -14.78
C GLY A 285 -17.81 4.57 -13.69
N VAL A 286 -18.30 3.32 -13.73
CA VAL A 286 -17.86 2.25 -12.80
C VAL A 286 -16.36 1.99 -12.91
N PHE A 287 -15.81 1.99 -14.12
CA PHE A 287 -14.38 1.81 -14.34
C PHE A 287 -13.55 2.90 -13.65
N TYR A 288 -13.82 4.19 -13.89
CA TYR A 288 -13.05 5.27 -13.26
C TYR A 288 -13.29 5.41 -11.76
N ALA A 289 -14.51 5.13 -11.28
CA ALA A 289 -14.77 5.02 -9.84
C ALA A 289 -13.94 3.90 -9.20
N ALA A 290 -13.83 2.74 -9.86
CA ALA A 290 -13.03 1.62 -9.39
C ALA A 290 -11.53 1.93 -9.43
N VAL A 291 -11.04 2.61 -10.48
CA VAL A 291 -9.63 3.07 -10.56
C VAL A 291 -9.32 4.05 -9.42
N THR A 292 -10.23 4.99 -9.13
CA THR A 292 -10.08 5.95 -8.04
C THR A 292 -10.03 5.27 -6.68
N ILE A 293 -10.97 4.36 -6.40
CA ILE A 293 -10.98 3.56 -5.16
C ILE A 293 -9.73 2.69 -5.06
N PHE A 294 -9.31 2.06 -6.16
CA PHE A 294 -8.10 1.24 -6.20
C PHE A 294 -6.87 2.03 -5.77
N PHE A 295 -6.56 3.14 -6.44
CA PHE A 295 -5.36 3.92 -6.10
C PHE A 295 -5.44 4.54 -4.71
N ARG A 296 -6.63 4.98 -4.27
CA ARG A 296 -6.83 5.45 -2.88
C ARG A 296 -6.55 4.35 -1.87
N ALA A 297 -7.09 3.15 -2.07
CA ALA A 297 -6.93 2.03 -1.16
C ALA A 297 -5.47 1.55 -1.11
N VAL A 298 -4.81 1.46 -2.26
CA VAL A 298 -3.39 1.10 -2.36
C VAL A 298 -2.53 2.16 -1.68
N TRP A 299 -2.83 3.45 -1.90
CA TRP A 299 -2.12 4.55 -1.25
C TRP A 299 -2.21 4.46 0.27
N GLN A 300 -3.41 4.36 0.83
CA GLN A 300 -3.61 4.29 2.28
C GLN A 300 -2.94 3.04 2.88
N TYR A 301 -3.06 1.89 2.21
CA TYR A 301 -2.35 0.68 2.61
C TYR A 301 -0.82 0.89 2.63
N CYS A 302 -0.25 1.37 1.53
CA CYS A 302 1.18 1.59 1.39
C CYS A 302 1.72 2.64 2.38
N LYS A 303 0.98 3.72 2.62
CA LYS A 303 1.31 4.75 3.62
C LYS A 303 1.45 4.13 5.02
N ILE A 304 0.49 3.29 5.42
CA ILE A 304 0.51 2.62 6.72
C ILE A 304 1.68 1.64 6.82
N VAL A 305 1.86 0.75 5.84
CA VAL A 305 2.91 -0.29 5.92
C VAL A 305 4.32 0.25 5.74
N ASN A 306 4.46 1.42 5.11
CA ASN A 306 5.73 2.13 5.00
C ASN A 306 5.95 3.15 6.13
N ARG A 307 5.01 3.29 7.07
CA ARG A 307 5.06 4.27 8.17
C ARG A 307 5.37 5.69 7.68
N THR A 308 4.64 6.14 6.66
CA THR A 308 4.85 7.47 6.09
C THR A 308 3.91 8.50 6.72
N ASP A 309 4.45 9.58 7.29
CA ASP A 309 3.68 10.60 8.01
C ASP A 309 2.77 11.43 7.09
N GLU A 310 1.77 12.10 7.68
CA GLU A 310 0.81 12.97 6.97
C GLU A 310 1.43 14.22 6.34
N GLN A 311 2.57 14.68 6.86
CA GLN A 311 3.38 15.75 6.27
C GLN A 311 4.39 15.20 5.27
N GLY A 312 4.47 13.87 5.18
CA GLY A 312 5.29 13.09 4.29
C GLY A 312 6.78 13.42 4.31
N MET A 313 7.23 14.04 5.39
CA MET A 313 8.56 13.76 5.90
C MET A 313 8.61 12.27 6.22
N ALA A 314 9.59 11.54 5.67
CA ALA A 314 9.99 10.30 6.29
C ALA A 314 10.29 10.67 7.73
N ASP A 315 9.54 10.08 8.67
CA ASP A 315 9.64 10.31 10.08
C ASP A 315 11.15 10.38 10.40
N THR A 316 11.67 11.57 10.71
CA THR A 316 13.09 11.74 11.04
C THR A 316 13.44 11.01 12.34
N ASN A 317 12.45 10.34 12.95
CA ASN A 317 12.59 9.30 13.92
C ASN A 317 12.82 7.94 13.23
N PRO A 318 14.06 7.41 13.24
CA PRO A 318 14.39 6.07 12.74
C PRO A 318 13.76 4.92 13.56
N THR A 319 12.68 5.15 14.30
CA THR A 319 12.21 4.27 15.39
C THR A 319 10.93 3.49 15.10
N SER A 320 10.18 3.79 14.03
CA SER A 320 8.93 3.07 13.71
C SER A 320 9.18 1.94 12.69
N PRO A 321 9.00 0.66 13.06
CA PRO A 321 9.27 -0.46 12.16
C PRO A 321 8.24 -0.51 11.01
N LEU A 322 8.73 -0.87 9.81
CA LEU A 322 7.87 -1.15 8.65
C LEU A 322 6.94 -2.34 8.92
N ILE A 323 5.85 -2.47 8.17
CA ILE A 323 4.91 -3.59 8.30
C ILE A 323 4.98 -4.48 7.06
N VAL A 324 4.90 -5.80 7.26
CA VAL A 324 4.93 -6.81 6.21
C VAL A 324 3.79 -7.81 6.35
N LEU A 325 3.30 -8.31 5.22
CA LEU A 325 2.37 -9.42 5.18
C LEU A 325 3.12 -10.75 5.11
N LEU A 326 2.88 -11.65 6.07
CA LEU A 326 3.51 -12.97 6.16
C LEU A 326 2.46 -14.07 6.27
N GLU A 327 2.86 -15.30 5.90
CA GLU A 327 2.07 -16.51 6.15
C GLU A 327 2.21 -16.96 7.60
N ASP A 328 1.08 -17.30 8.23
CA ASP A 328 1.06 -17.84 9.58
C ASP A 328 1.59 -19.29 9.57
N LEU A 329 2.76 -19.46 10.19
CA LEU A 329 3.44 -20.76 10.27
C LEU A 329 2.96 -21.62 11.45
N SER A 330 2.07 -21.12 12.31
CA SER A 330 1.65 -21.80 13.54
C SER A 330 0.81 -23.06 13.30
N ASN A 331 0.09 -23.14 12.18
CA ASN A 331 -0.81 -24.26 11.84
C ASN A 331 -0.27 -25.22 10.76
N ALA A 332 0.93 -24.99 10.22
CA ALA A 332 1.48 -25.76 9.09
C ALA A 332 1.68 -27.27 9.35
N GLY A 333 1.55 -27.72 10.61
CA GLY A 333 1.75 -29.12 11.02
C GLY A 333 0.52 -30.02 11.05
N LYS A 334 -0.70 -29.54 10.74
CA LYS A 334 -1.92 -30.37 10.76
C LYS A 334 -2.27 -31.04 9.43
N SER A 335 -1.63 -30.63 8.32
CA SER A 335 -1.80 -31.25 6.99
C SER A 335 -0.78 -32.36 6.74
N GLY A 336 -0.55 -33.22 7.74
CA GLY A 336 0.33 -34.38 7.65
C GLY A 336 -0.28 -35.53 6.84
N GLU A 337 -0.63 -35.28 5.59
CA GLU A 337 -0.61 -36.31 4.54
C GLU A 337 0.17 -35.72 3.37
N ALA A 338 1.28 -36.38 3.04
CA ALA A 338 2.12 -36.03 1.91
C ALA A 338 1.25 -35.88 0.65
N THR A 339 1.12 -34.64 0.15
CA THR A 339 0.74 -34.43 -1.25
C THR A 339 1.88 -34.96 -2.11
N GLU A 340 1.83 -36.26 -2.40
CA GLU A 340 2.53 -36.85 -3.51
C GLU A 340 2.34 -35.98 -4.75
N VAL A 341 3.46 -35.73 -5.42
CA VAL A 341 3.57 -35.08 -6.72
C VAL A 341 2.54 -35.69 -7.67
N ARG A 342 1.38 -35.03 -7.86
CA ARG A 342 0.39 -35.47 -8.85
C ARG A 342 0.95 -35.23 -10.25
N HIS A 343 1.50 -36.30 -10.83
CA HIS A 343 1.72 -36.46 -12.25
C HIS A 343 0.46 -36.10 -13.04
N VAL A 344 0.64 -35.32 -14.10
CA VAL A 344 -0.38 -34.98 -15.10
C VAL A 344 -0.92 -36.25 -15.78
N PRO A 345 -2.23 -36.55 -15.74
CA PRO A 345 -2.81 -37.53 -16.65
C PRO A 345 -3.56 -36.83 -17.78
N LYS A 346 -3.26 -37.27 -19.01
CA LYS A 346 -3.87 -36.83 -20.26
C LYS A 346 -5.37 -37.19 -20.32
N LYS A 347 -6.20 -36.19 -20.63
CA LYS A 347 -7.55 -36.17 -21.25
C LYS A 347 -8.41 -37.46 -21.29
N LYS A 348 -9.68 -37.33 -20.86
CA LYS A 348 -10.89 -37.49 -21.71
C LYS A 348 -12.16 -36.90 -21.04
N LYS A 349 -13.06 -36.34 -21.88
CA LYS A 349 -14.18 -35.42 -21.60
C LYS A 349 -15.41 -36.03 -20.89
N LYS A 350 -16.01 -35.29 -19.94
CA LYS A 350 -17.40 -34.74 -19.95
C LYS A 350 -17.58 -33.75 -18.77
N PRO A 351 -18.38 -32.67 -18.90
CA PRO A 351 -18.42 -31.59 -17.91
C PRO A 351 -19.46 -31.89 -16.83
N VAL A 352 -19.02 -31.94 -15.57
CA VAL A 352 -19.86 -31.83 -14.39
C VAL A 352 -19.23 -30.74 -13.53
N ASP A 353 -20.07 -29.78 -13.14
CA ASP A 353 -19.80 -28.58 -12.36
C ASP A 353 -18.53 -28.62 -11.48
N ASP A 354 -17.48 -27.91 -11.90
CA ASP A 354 -16.25 -27.70 -11.12
C ASP A 354 -16.49 -26.60 -10.07
N GLN A 355 -17.15 -26.94 -8.96
CA GLN A 355 -16.96 -26.19 -7.71
C GLN A 355 -15.64 -26.63 -7.09
N LYS A 356 -14.52 -26.07 -7.57
CA LYS A 356 -13.27 -26.06 -6.79
C LYS A 356 -13.55 -25.25 -5.53
N GLU A 357 -13.62 -25.91 -4.37
CA GLU A 357 -13.62 -25.25 -3.07
C GLU A 357 -12.49 -24.22 -3.04
N LYS A 358 -12.85 -22.93 -3.05
CA LYS A 358 -11.88 -21.84 -2.98
C LYS A 358 -11.32 -21.86 -1.56
N GLN A 359 -10.04 -22.19 -1.41
CA GLN A 359 -9.31 -22.03 -0.16
C GLN A 359 -9.53 -20.60 0.36
N GLN A 360 -10.16 -20.47 1.52
CA GLN A 360 -10.43 -19.18 2.12
C GLN A 360 -9.14 -18.64 2.73
N VAL A 361 -8.87 -17.36 2.49
CA VAL A 361 -7.70 -16.66 3.03
C VAL A 361 -8.19 -15.68 4.08
N HIS A 362 -7.72 -15.84 5.32
CA HIS A 362 -8.01 -14.93 6.42
C HIS A 362 -6.83 -13.98 6.63
N LEU A 363 -7.14 -12.70 6.85
CA LEU A 363 -6.15 -11.65 7.05
C LEU A 363 -6.33 -11.05 8.44
N SER A 364 -5.25 -10.97 9.20
CA SER A 364 -5.22 -10.41 10.56
C SER A 364 -4.04 -9.46 10.76
N VAL A 365 -4.09 -8.69 11.83
CA VAL A 365 -2.97 -7.84 12.29
C VAL A 365 -2.35 -8.52 13.50
N GLY A 366 -1.01 -8.59 13.51
CA GLY A 366 -0.26 -9.26 14.57
C GLY A 366 -0.50 -8.66 15.94
N SER A 367 -0.56 -9.52 16.96
CA SER A 367 -0.84 -9.09 18.35
C SER A 367 0.21 -8.11 18.90
N ASN A 368 1.42 -8.18 18.39
CA ASN A 368 2.54 -7.33 18.79
C ASN A 368 2.67 -6.07 17.93
N CYS A 369 1.82 -5.92 16.90
CA CYS A 369 1.83 -4.80 15.98
C CYS A 369 1.14 -3.60 16.65
N VAL A 370 1.92 -2.76 17.34
CA VAL A 370 1.41 -1.59 18.05
C VAL A 370 1.15 -0.47 17.04
N SER A 371 0.14 0.38 17.30
CA SER A 371 -0.08 1.63 16.55
C SER A 371 -0.39 1.50 15.04
N VAL A 372 -1.14 0.47 14.63
CA VAL A 372 -1.69 0.38 13.26
C VAL A 372 -3.04 1.06 13.18
N GLU A 373 -3.23 1.91 12.17
CA GLU A 373 -4.51 2.57 11.92
C GLU A 373 -5.63 1.54 11.70
N PRO A 374 -6.82 1.73 12.32
CA PRO A 374 -7.97 0.85 12.09
C PRO A 374 -8.32 0.77 10.60
N GLY A 375 -8.50 -0.45 10.08
CA GLY A 375 -8.94 -0.67 8.70
C GLY A 375 -7.83 -0.92 7.68
N VAL A 376 -6.56 -1.07 8.08
CA VAL A 376 -5.46 -1.47 7.16
C VAL A 376 -5.81 -2.69 6.30
N CYS A 377 -6.45 -3.70 6.90
CA CYS A 377 -6.87 -4.91 6.20
C CYS A 377 -7.97 -4.60 5.18
N ASP A 378 -8.91 -3.70 5.50
CA ASP A 378 -9.97 -3.30 4.57
C ASP A 378 -9.37 -2.54 3.37
N TYR A 379 -8.37 -1.67 3.58
CA TYR A 379 -7.64 -1.03 2.47
C TYR A 379 -6.97 -2.06 1.56
N PHE A 380 -6.25 -3.03 2.14
CA PHE A 380 -5.60 -4.08 1.36
C PHE A 380 -6.61 -4.94 0.58
N LEU A 381 -7.68 -5.40 1.23
CA LEU A 381 -8.68 -6.27 0.61
C LEU A 381 -9.41 -5.55 -0.52
N VAL A 382 -9.83 -4.29 -0.31
CA VAL A 382 -10.45 -3.50 -1.36
C VAL A 382 -9.48 -3.26 -2.51
N ALA A 383 -8.22 -2.94 -2.25
CA ALA A 383 -7.20 -2.79 -3.28
C ALA A 383 -6.98 -4.10 -4.08
N ALA A 384 -6.95 -5.25 -3.41
CA ALA A 384 -6.77 -6.55 -4.03
C ALA A 384 -7.98 -7.00 -4.87
N ASP A 385 -9.19 -6.67 -4.43
CA ASP A 385 -10.44 -7.00 -5.12
C ASP A 385 -10.73 -6.06 -6.29
N THR A 386 -10.53 -4.75 -6.12
CA THR A 386 -10.59 -3.76 -7.21
C THR A 386 -9.57 -4.07 -8.29
N TRP A 387 -8.32 -4.36 -7.92
CA TRP A 387 -7.29 -4.81 -8.88
C TRP A 387 -7.76 -6.04 -9.65
N HIS A 388 -8.30 -7.05 -8.95
CA HIS A 388 -8.81 -8.26 -9.60
C HIS A 388 -9.95 -7.94 -10.57
N MET A 389 -10.88 -7.06 -10.20
CA MET A 389 -11.97 -6.65 -11.09
C MET A 389 -11.42 -5.96 -12.33
N LEU A 390 -10.55 -4.96 -12.16
CA LEU A 390 -9.98 -4.17 -13.23
C LEU A 390 -9.06 -5.00 -14.17
N HIS A 391 -8.29 -5.96 -13.63
CA HIS A 391 -7.39 -6.79 -14.45
C HIS A 391 -8.00 -8.06 -15.04
N SER A 392 -9.04 -8.61 -14.44
CA SER A 392 -9.55 -9.93 -14.81
C SER A 392 -10.80 -9.86 -15.68
N HIS A 393 -11.63 -8.82 -15.52
CA HIS A 393 -12.78 -8.64 -16.38
C HIS A 393 -12.38 -8.09 -17.75
N SER A 394 -12.79 -8.78 -18.81
CA SER A 394 -12.55 -8.41 -20.22
C SER A 394 -12.99 -6.97 -20.53
N ASP A 395 -13.97 -6.50 -19.78
CA ASP A 395 -14.58 -5.19 -19.87
C ASP A 395 -13.66 -4.03 -19.48
N TYR A 396 -12.69 -4.28 -18.61
CA TYR A 396 -11.83 -3.26 -18.00
C TYR A 396 -10.35 -3.53 -18.24
N LYS A 397 -9.97 -4.79 -18.44
CA LYS A 397 -8.57 -5.24 -18.49
C LYS A 397 -7.70 -4.44 -19.45
N ASN A 398 -8.14 -4.29 -20.70
CA ASN A 398 -7.33 -3.63 -21.73
C ASN A 398 -7.12 -2.15 -21.40
N GLU A 399 -8.19 -1.48 -20.95
CA GLU A 399 -8.15 -0.07 -20.61
C GLU A 399 -7.33 0.19 -19.36
N PHE A 400 -7.46 -0.68 -18.35
CA PHE A 400 -6.64 -0.58 -17.15
C PHE A 400 -5.16 -0.83 -17.44
N SER A 401 -4.83 -1.84 -18.25
CA SER A 401 -3.45 -2.07 -18.69
C SER A 401 -2.89 -0.86 -19.46
N ARG A 402 -3.68 -0.26 -20.37
CA ARG A 402 -3.30 0.97 -21.07
C ARG A 402 -2.97 2.11 -20.08
N LEU A 403 -3.78 2.29 -19.04
CA LEU A 403 -3.53 3.30 -18.01
C LEU A 403 -2.23 3.03 -17.25
N LEU A 404 -2.02 1.79 -16.80
CA LEU A 404 -0.82 1.43 -16.05
C LEU A 404 0.46 1.63 -16.87
N ASP A 405 0.44 1.25 -18.15
CA ASP A 405 1.56 1.43 -19.08
C ASP A 405 1.79 2.92 -19.37
N SER A 406 0.72 3.68 -19.64
CA SER A 406 0.79 5.11 -19.92
C SER A 406 1.33 5.91 -18.73
N TRP A 407 1.05 5.48 -17.50
CA TRP A 407 1.49 6.17 -16.28
C TRP A 407 2.80 5.61 -15.73
N LYS A 408 3.37 4.58 -16.37
CA LYS A 408 4.59 3.88 -15.94
C LYS A 408 4.51 3.46 -14.47
N VAL A 409 3.40 2.84 -14.09
CA VAL A 409 3.13 2.47 -12.68
C VAL A 409 4.12 1.40 -12.18
N ASP A 410 4.75 0.66 -13.08
CA ASP A 410 5.84 -0.27 -12.80
C ASP A 410 7.10 0.43 -12.24
N GLU A 411 7.33 1.70 -12.57
CA GLU A 411 8.45 2.49 -12.03
C GLU A 411 8.17 3.02 -10.61
N TRP A 412 6.91 2.99 -10.14
CA TRP A 412 6.50 3.59 -8.88
C TRP A 412 6.97 2.77 -7.67
N GLN A 413 7.99 3.26 -6.95
CA GLN A 413 8.56 2.51 -5.83
C GLN A 413 7.60 2.34 -4.64
N TRP A 414 6.72 3.31 -4.40
CA TRP A 414 5.78 3.31 -3.28
C TRP A 414 4.71 2.20 -3.37
N ILE A 415 4.43 1.68 -4.58
CA ILE A 415 3.39 0.67 -4.81
C ILE A 415 3.89 -0.77 -4.61
N ILE A 416 5.22 -0.98 -4.59
CA ILE A 416 5.86 -2.29 -4.50
C ILE A 416 5.36 -3.12 -3.30
N PRO A 417 5.23 -2.57 -2.08
CA PRO A 417 4.60 -3.25 -0.94
C PRO A 417 3.30 -3.98 -1.30
N PHE A 418 2.34 -3.24 -1.87
CA PHE A 418 1.06 -3.79 -2.29
C PHE A 418 1.23 -4.88 -3.36
N GLN A 419 2.12 -4.70 -4.33
CA GLN A 419 2.36 -5.69 -5.37
C GLN A 419 2.82 -7.03 -4.78
N VAL A 420 3.84 -7.00 -3.91
CA VAL A 420 4.38 -8.17 -3.23
C VAL A 420 3.31 -8.82 -2.36
N ASP A 421 2.66 -8.04 -1.49
CA ASP A 421 1.66 -8.53 -0.53
C ASP A 421 0.45 -9.16 -1.25
N ARG A 422 0.02 -8.57 -2.37
CA ARG A 422 -1.02 -9.14 -3.24
C ARG A 422 -0.59 -10.47 -3.86
N HIS A 423 0.68 -10.60 -4.26
CA HIS A 423 1.21 -11.88 -4.78
C HIS A 423 1.24 -12.96 -3.69
N ILE A 424 1.63 -12.61 -2.46
CA ILE A 424 1.57 -13.49 -1.28
C ILE A 424 0.11 -13.89 -1.03
N TYR A 425 -0.81 -12.92 -0.92
CA TYR A 425 -2.24 -13.16 -0.71
C TYR A 425 -2.85 -14.13 -1.73
N ARG A 426 -2.56 -13.93 -3.02
CA ARG A 426 -3.06 -14.79 -4.10
C ARG A 426 -2.29 -16.12 -4.26
N GLY A 427 -1.29 -16.41 -3.43
CA GLY A 427 -0.48 -17.62 -3.50
C GLY A 427 0.45 -17.70 -4.72
N LYS A 428 0.76 -16.55 -5.33
CA LYS A 428 1.66 -16.44 -6.51
C LYS A 428 3.11 -16.24 -6.07
N PHE A 429 3.62 -17.17 -5.25
CA PHE A 429 4.90 -17.03 -4.55
C PHE A 429 6.11 -16.80 -5.47
N LYS A 430 6.17 -17.45 -6.64
CA LYS A 430 7.28 -17.26 -7.59
C LYS A 430 7.45 -15.80 -8.05
N LYS A 431 6.34 -15.12 -8.32
CA LYS A 431 6.37 -13.69 -8.71
C LYS A 431 6.79 -12.78 -7.56
N ALA A 432 6.40 -13.12 -6.32
CA ALA A 432 6.86 -12.41 -5.14
C ALA A 432 8.37 -12.57 -4.95
N VAL A 433 8.91 -13.79 -5.17
CA VAL A 433 10.35 -14.07 -5.10
C VAL A 433 11.13 -13.21 -6.09
N GLU A 434 10.70 -13.14 -7.36
CA GLU A 434 11.34 -12.33 -8.41
C GLU A 434 11.47 -10.85 -7.96
N ILE A 435 10.36 -10.23 -7.56
CA ILE A 435 10.34 -8.82 -7.11
C ILE A 435 11.21 -8.61 -5.86
N LEU A 436 11.14 -9.52 -4.89
CA LEU A 436 11.89 -9.41 -3.63
C LEU A 436 13.40 -9.60 -3.81
N GLN A 437 13.82 -10.49 -4.72
CA GLN A 437 15.23 -10.70 -5.03
C GLN A 437 15.82 -9.49 -5.73
N ASP A 438 15.17 -8.99 -6.78
CA ASP A 438 15.60 -7.79 -7.51
C ASP A 438 15.73 -6.59 -6.55
N LYS A 439 14.77 -6.43 -5.63
CA LYS A 439 14.82 -5.35 -4.65
C LYS A 439 15.92 -5.54 -3.61
N LYS A 440 16.14 -6.76 -3.10
CA LYS A 440 17.21 -7.06 -2.15
C LYS A 440 18.58 -6.80 -2.77
N GLU A 441 18.78 -7.13 -4.04
CA GLU A 441 20.02 -6.81 -4.78
C GLU A 441 20.25 -5.31 -4.94
N SER A 442 19.20 -4.56 -5.28
CA SER A 442 19.26 -3.08 -5.35
C SER A 442 19.64 -2.44 -4.01
N ILE A 443 19.13 -2.98 -2.89
CA ILE A 443 19.37 -2.45 -1.54
C ILE A 443 20.80 -2.73 -1.05
N LYS A 444 21.42 -3.86 -1.43
CA LYS A 444 22.79 -4.23 -0.98
C LYS A 444 23.85 -3.16 -1.25
N ASN A 445 23.63 -2.31 -2.27
CA ASN A 445 24.55 -1.25 -2.64
C ASN A 445 24.37 0.04 -1.79
N SER A 446 23.41 0.08 -0.85
CA SER A 446 23.07 1.27 -0.04
C SER A 446 23.06 0.93 1.47
N THR A 447 24.05 1.44 2.21
CA THR A 447 24.28 1.16 3.64
C THR A 447 23.21 1.71 4.59
N SER A 448 22.25 2.52 4.11
CA SER A 448 21.23 3.21 4.94
C SER A 448 19.85 2.54 5.00
N ASN A 449 19.68 1.33 4.45
CA ASN A 449 18.36 0.71 4.20
C ASN A 449 18.08 -0.58 5.00
N GLN A 450 18.51 -0.66 6.26
CA GLN A 450 18.38 -1.89 7.07
C GLN A 450 16.92 -2.35 7.23
N SER A 451 15.97 -1.46 7.49
CA SER A 451 14.54 -1.81 7.64
C SER A 451 13.93 -2.39 6.36
N PHE A 452 14.29 -1.85 5.19
CA PHE A 452 13.84 -2.39 3.91
C PHE A 452 14.48 -3.76 3.59
N SER A 453 15.76 -3.93 3.94
CA SER A 453 16.45 -5.22 3.82
C SER A 453 15.81 -6.30 4.69
N LEU A 454 15.45 -5.96 5.93
CA LEU A 454 14.74 -6.86 6.83
C LEU A 454 13.36 -7.23 6.26
N ARG A 455 12.58 -6.25 5.80
CA ARG A 455 11.30 -6.49 5.11
C ARG A 455 11.45 -7.50 3.98
N CYS A 456 12.40 -7.26 3.07
CA CYS A 456 12.63 -8.17 1.95
C CYS A 456 12.99 -9.58 2.42
N SER A 457 13.82 -9.71 3.46
CA SER A 457 14.26 -11.01 3.96
C SER A 457 13.16 -11.79 4.68
N LEU A 458 12.33 -11.12 5.49
CA LEU A 458 11.15 -11.72 6.11
C LEU A 458 10.18 -12.27 5.06
N GLN A 459 9.76 -11.42 4.13
CA GLN A 459 8.82 -11.82 3.08
C GLN A 459 9.40 -12.90 2.17
N LEU A 460 10.70 -12.80 1.81
CA LEU A 460 11.38 -13.79 0.97
C LEU A 460 11.48 -15.15 1.67
N SER A 461 11.82 -15.18 2.96
CA SER A 461 11.84 -16.42 3.75
C SER A 461 10.44 -17.06 3.83
N SER A 462 9.38 -16.25 3.97
CA SER A 462 8.00 -16.72 3.98
C SER A 462 7.58 -17.37 2.67
N VAL A 463 7.81 -16.70 1.53
CA VAL A 463 7.42 -17.26 0.23
C VAL A 463 8.27 -18.46 -0.19
N LEU A 464 9.57 -18.49 0.17
CA LEU A 464 10.44 -19.66 -0.06
C LEU A 464 9.98 -20.87 0.75
N SER A 465 9.55 -20.65 2.00
CA SER A 465 8.98 -21.71 2.83
C SER A 465 7.72 -22.31 2.19
N CYS A 466 6.83 -21.46 1.67
CA CYS A 466 5.61 -21.89 0.98
C CYS A 466 5.87 -22.64 -0.34
N LEU A 467 7.03 -22.41 -0.96
CA LEU A 467 7.49 -23.14 -2.14
C LEU A 467 8.16 -24.49 -1.78
N GLY A 468 8.33 -24.80 -0.49
CA GLY A 468 9.05 -25.99 0.00
C GLY A 468 10.57 -25.83 0.01
N GLU A 469 11.10 -24.65 -0.29
CA GLU A 469 12.54 -24.36 -0.29
C GLU A 469 13.04 -23.99 1.11
N HIS A 470 12.73 -24.83 2.11
CA HIS A 470 12.96 -24.56 3.54
C HIS A 470 14.42 -24.22 3.85
N LYS A 471 15.38 -24.92 3.23
CA LYS A 471 16.82 -24.64 3.42
C LYS A 471 17.19 -23.20 3.04
N LYS A 472 16.68 -22.72 1.90
CA LYS A 472 16.93 -21.35 1.44
C LYS A 472 16.17 -20.35 2.32
N ALA A 473 14.93 -20.66 2.69
CA ALA A 473 14.14 -19.83 3.59
C ALA A 473 14.88 -19.58 4.93
N CYS A 474 15.39 -20.64 5.57
CA CYS A 474 16.16 -20.56 6.81
C CYS A 474 17.45 -19.74 6.62
N SER A 475 18.18 -19.97 5.52
CA SER A 475 19.40 -19.23 5.22
C SER A 475 19.16 -17.71 5.10
N VAL A 476 18.07 -17.31 4.43
CA VAL A 476 17.72 -15.90 4.20
C VAL A 476 17.37 -15.18 5.50
N ILE A 477 16.58 -15.81 6.38
CA ILE A 477 16.18 -15.16 7.64
C ILE A 477 17.34 -15.12 8.65
N LEU A 478 18.19 -16.16 8.68
CA LEU A 478 19.38 -16.17 9.53
C LEU A 478 20.41 -15.12 9.08
N GLU A 479 20.61 -14.93 7.77
CA GLU A 479 21.41 -13.80 7.23
C GLU A 479 20.85 -12.44 7.68
N ALA A 480 19.52 -12.28 7.70
CA ALA A 480 18.90 -11.03 8.14
C ALA A 480 19.13 -10.77 9.64
N LEU A 481 19.06 -11.79 10.49
CA LEU A 481 19.31 -11.66 11.93
C LEU A 481 20.77 -11.32 12.25
N GLU A 482 21.74 -11.87 11.50
CA GLU A 482 23.16 -11.53 11.66
C GLU A 482 23.41 -10.02 11.54
N THR A 483 22.68 -9.31 10.67
CA THR A 483 22.81 -7.86 10.52
C THR A 483 22.44 -7.06 11.77
N PHE A 484 21.59 -7.59 12.66
CA PHE A 484 21.28 -6.95 13.95
C PHE A 484 22.38 -7.20 14.98
N TRP A 485 23.10 -8.31 14.83
CA TRP A 485 24.04 -8.81 15.82
C TRP A 485 25.46 -8.27 15.62
N GLU A 486 25.87 -8.00 14.38
CA GLU A 486 27.19 -7.43 14.06
C GLU A 486 27.41 -6.02 14.63
N GLY A 487 26.35 -5.28 15.00
CA GLY A 487 26.43 -3.93 15.60
C GLY A 487 26.30 -3.86 17.13
N SER A 488 26.12 -5.00 17.81
CA SER A 488 25.79 -5.08 19.23
C SER A 488 26.97 -5.63 20.05
N ASP A 489 27.96 -4.79 20.35
CA ASP A 489 29.11 -5.16 21.19
C ASP A 489 28.80 -5.24 22.71
N ASN A 490 27.60 -4.84 23.15
CA ASN A 490 27.23 -4.88 24.58
C ASN A 490 26.05 -5.82 24.85
N LEU A 491 26.35 -7.01 25.39
CA LEU A 491 25.37 -7.98 25.89
C LEU A 491 24.49 -7.46 27.04
N ASP A 492 24.86 -6.35 27.70
CA ASP A 492 24.19 -5.84 28.89
C ASP A 492 22.92 -4.99 28.60
N ASP A 493 22.73 -4.50 27.39
CA ASP A 493 21.56 -3.67 27.01
C ASP A 493 20.26 -4.49 26.83
N TYR A 494 20.39 -5.82 26.72
CA TYR A 494 19.25 -6.75 26.54
C TYR A 494 18.46 -7.03 27.83
N LYS A 495 19.06 -6.82 29.00
CA LYS A 495 18.41 -7.12 30.30
C LYS A 495 17.21 -6.20 30.60
N ASP A 496 17.21 -4.97 30.06
CA ASP A 496 16.11 -4.00 30.29
C ASP A 496 14.92 -4.19 29.33
N LYS A 497 15.10 -4.84 28.17
CA LYS A 497 14.01 -5.17 27.25
C LYS A 497 13.13 -6.33 27.76
N GLN A 498 13.71 -7.31 28.45
CA GLN A 498 12.97 -8.46 28.99
C GLN A 498 11.96 -8.13 30.09
N LYS A 499 12.22 -7.11 30.92
CA LYS A 499 11.29 -6.73 32.01
C LYS A 499 9.93 -6.25 31.53
N ARG A 500 9.79 -5.83 30.26
CA ARG A 500 8.49 -5.40 29.69
C ARG A 500 7.61 -6.57 29.22
N ARG A 501 8.16 -7.76 28.94
CA ARG A 501 7.38 -8.90 28.41
C ARG A 501 6.63 -9.71 29.48
N PHE A 502 7.12 -9.76 30.72
CA PHE A 502 6.46 -10.53 31.78
C PHE A 502 5.20 -9.89 32.35
N ILE A 503 4.85 -8.66 31.94
CA ILE A 503 3.67 -7.94 32.46
C ILE A 503 2.44 -8.08 31.52
N ASP A 504 2.60 -8.41 30.24
CA ASP A 504 1.49 -8.41 29.27
C ASP A 504 1.07 -9.78 28.71
N CYS A 505 1.58 -10.90 29.24
CA CYS A 505 1.07 -12.24 28.92
C CYS A 505 -0.20 -12.58 29.71
N SER A 506 -1.27 -11.80 29.51
CA SER A 506 -2.64 -12.17 29.84
C SER A 506 -3.60 -11.71 28.75
N SER A 507 -3.28 -11.98 27.49
CA SER A 507 -4.22 -11.85 26.38
C SER A 507 -4.62 -13.25 25.88
N THR A 508 -5.76 -13.70 26.40
CA THR A 508 -6.47 -14.89 25.96
C THR A 508 -6.77 -14.76 24.47
N LYS A 509 -6.07 -15.51 23.61
CA LYS A 509 -6.41 -15.60 22.19
C LYS A 509 -7.84 -16.15 22.07
N ASN A 510 -8.72 -15.39 21.42
CA ASN A 510 -10.00 -15.88 20.95
C ASN A 510 -9.74 -16.92 19.85
N ASN A 511 -9.61 -18.18 20.23
CA ASN A 511 -9.57 -19.31 19.31
C ASN A 511 -10.94 -19.43 18.62
N LYS A 512 -11.16 -18.66 17.55
CA LYS A 512 -12.18 -19.01 16.57
C LYS A 512 -11.66 -20.23 15.81
N THR A 513 -12.40 -21.33 15.92
CA THR A 513 -12.14 -22.60 15.24
C THR A 513 -12.28 -22.41 13.73
N HIS A 514 -11.18 -22.09 13.05
CA HIS A 514 -11.12 -22.06 11.58
C HIS A 514 -10.87 -23.47 11.03
N SER A 515 -11.35 -23.74 9.81
CA SER A 515 -11.09 -25.02 9.14
C SER A 515 -9.58 -25.22 8.94
N PRO A 516 -9.07 -26.45 9.10
CA PRO A 516 -7.63 -26.74 8.98
C PRO A 516 -7.04 -26.51 7.58
N ASN A 517 -7.87 -26.19 6.58
CA ASN A 517 -7.47 -25.93 5.20
C ASN A 517 -7.36 -24.44 4.85
N ASP A 518 -7.74 -23.52 5.73
CA ASP A 518 -7.72 -22.09 5.41
C ASP A 518 -6.32 -21.51 5.58
N ARG A 519 -5.90 -20.65 4.63
CA ARG A 519 -4.63 -19.92 4.74
C ARG A 519 -4.84 -18.70 5.64
N HIS A 520 -3.92 -18.49 6.58
CA HIS A 520 -3.95 -17.34 7.48
C HIS A 520 -2.73 -16.47 7.19
N LEU A 521 -2.97 -15.19 6.94
CA LEU A 521 -1.94 -14.19 6.70
C LEU A 521 -2.01 -13.12 7.79
N GLU A 522 -0.85 -12.69 8.25
CA GLU A 522 -0.72 -11.75 9.36
C GLU A 522 0.15 -10.56 8.95
N LEU A 523 -0.30 -9.35 9.28
CA LEU A 523 0.49 -8.13 9.17
C LEU A 523 1.36 -7.96 10.41
N VAL A 524 2.67 -8.00 10.23
CA VAL A 524 3.68 -8.04 11.30
C VAL A 524 4.69 -6.91 11.13
N GLU A 525 5.19 -6.35 12.23
CA GLU A 525 6.24 -5.33 12.20
C GLU A 525 7.62 -5.93 11.91
N CYS A 526 8.44 -5.22 11.13
CA CYS A 526 9.82 -5.57 10.87
C CYS A 526 10.71 -5.18 12.05
N THR A 527 10.67 -5.97 13.12
CA THR A 527 11.56 -5.86 14.28
C THR A 527 12.47 -7.07 14.38
N GLU A 528 13.57 -6.96 15.15
CA GLU A 528 14.43 -8.10 15.47
C GLU A 528 13.63 -9.21 16.18
N ASP A 529 12.76 -8.84 17.11
CA ASP A 529 11.91 -9.75 17.88
C ASP A 529 11.01 -10.59 16.98
N GLU A 530 10.32 -9.96 16.03
CA GLU A 530 9.46 -10.65 15.08
C GLU A 530 10.26 -11.50 14.10
N ALA A 531 11.43 -11.03 13.67
CA ALA A 531 12.32 -11.82 12.84
C ALA A 531 12.87 -13.06 13.54
N LEU A 532 13.21 -12.93 14.83
CA LEU A 532 13.65 -14.04 15.67
C LEU A 532 12.51 -15.05 15.87
N SER A 533 11.32 -14.58 16.24
CA SER A 533 10.12 -15.41 16.40
C SER A 533 9.80 -16.18 15.11
N TYR A 534 9.80 -15.49 13.97
CA TYR A 534 9.53 -16.10 12.68
C TYR A 534 10.62 -17.11 12.28
N CYS A 535 11.90 -16.79 12.52
CA CYS A 535 13.02 -17.69 12.27
C CYS A 535 12.90 -19.00 13.06
N VAL A 536 12.60 -18.90 14.36
CA VAL A 536 12.40 -20.07 15.22
C VAL A 536 11.22 -20.91 14.71
N GLN A 537 10.09 -20.30 14.35
CA GLN A 537 8.95 -21.03 13.81
C GLN A 537 9.28 -21.78 12.52
N LEU A 538 9.99 -21.13 11.61
CA LEU A 538 10.44 -21.71 10.34
C LEU A 538 11.37 -22.92 10.59
N LEU A 539 12.36 -22.77 11.47
CA LEU A 539 13.31 -23.82 11.81
C LEU A 539 12.64 -24.99 12.53
N VAL A 540 11.74 -24.73 13.48
CA VAL A 540 10.96 -25.78 14.16
C VAL A 540 10.16 -26.59 13.14
N ASN A 541 9.44 -25.93 12.22
CA ASN A 541 8.65 -26.62 11.20
C ASN A 541 9.54 -27.46 10.26
N SER A 542 10.69 -26.92 9.85
CA SER A 542 11.66 -27.63 9.00
C SER A 542 12.29 -28.84 9.71
N LEU A 543 12.77 -28.65 10.94
CA LEU A 543 13.40 -29.72 11.72
C LEU A 543 12.39 -30.78 12.16
N LYS A 544 11.17 -30.39 12.57
CA LYS A 544 10.10 -31.35 12.91
C LYS A 544 9.85 -32.31 11.74
N ALA A 545 9.66 -31.79 10.52
CA ALA A 545 9.42 -32.62 9.35
C ALA A 545 10.56 -33.63 9.12
N ARG A 546 11.81 -33.20 9.21
CA ARG A 546 13.00 -34.04 9.00
C ARG A 546 13.20 -35.04 10.13
N VAL A 547 13.15 -34.60 11.37
CA VAL A 547 13.34 -35.43 12.55
C VAL A 547 12.31 -36.56 12.60
N PHE A 548 11.04 -36.31 12.29
CA PHE A 548 10.00 -37.34 12.40
C PHE A 548 9.83 -38.21 11.14
N SER A 549 10.32 -37.77 9.97
CA SER A 549 10.29 -38.57 8.73
C SER A 549 11.57 -39.36 8.46
N GLU A 550 12.72 -38.83 8.86
CA GLU A 550 14.02 -39.44 8.64
C GLU A 550 14.37 -40.42 9.79
N GLY A 551 15.40 -41.24 9.55
CA GLY A 551 15.94 -42.16 10.53
C GLY A 551 16.52 -41.45 11.77
N ARG A 552 17.23 -42.20 12.61
CA ARG A 552 17.80 -41.65 13.83
C ARG A 552 18.78 -40.50 13.56
N ASN A 553 18.48 -39.32 14.11
CA ASN A 553 19.34 -38.14 14.07
C ASN A 553 19.25 -37.34 15.38
N ASP A 554 20.02 -37.78 16.38
CA ASP A 554 20.01 -37.21 17.73
C ASP A 554 20.41 -35.74 17.74
N LYS A 555 21.29 -35.30 16.82
CA LYS A 555 21.72 -33.90 16.73
C LYS A 555 20.56 -32.99 16.33
N MET A 556 19.81 -33.35 15.27
CA MET A 556 18.63 -32.57 14.85
C MET A 556 17.51 -32.61 15.89
N LEU A 557 17.30 -33.75 16.54
CA LEU A 557 16.34 -33.90 17.62
C LEU A 557 16.68 -32.99 18.81
N GLY A 558 17.96 -32.92 19.19
CA GLY A 558 18.44 -31.99 20.21
C GLY A 558 18.30 -30.52 19.79
N HIS A 559 18.62 -30.17 18.54
CA HIS A 559 18.40 -28.82 18.01
C HIS A 559 16.92 -28.42 18.00
N LEU A 560 16.01 -29.34 17.68
CA LEU A 560 14.57 -29.10 17.80
C LEU A 560 14.19 -28.75 19.24
N ILE A 561 14.70 -29.48 20.23
CA ILE A 561 14.44 -29.21 21.65
C ILE A 561 14.99 -27.85 22.07
N VAL A 562 16.18 -27.46 21.59
CA VAL A 562 16.74 -26.12 21.85
C VAL A 562 15.78 -25.01 21.38
N LEU A 563 15.22 -25.14 20.17
CA LEU A 563 14.29 -24.15 19.60
C LEU A 563 12.94 -24.08 20.32
N LEU A 564 12.44 -25.20 20.83
CA LEU A 564 11.15 -25.27 21.54
C LEU A 564 11.15 -24.49 22.87
N GLN A 565 12.31 -24.07 23.36
CA GLN A 565 12.43 -23.19 24.52
C GLN A 565 11.94 -21.77 24.28
N TYR A 566 12.03 -21.27 23.04
CA TYR A 566 11.80 -19.85 22.73
C TYR A 566 10.42 -19.35 23.18
N ASP A 567 9.39 -20.11 22.84
CA ASP A 567 8.00 -19.78 23.10
C ASP A 567 7.34 -20.77 24.06
N TRP A 568 8.13 -21.42 24.92
CA TRP A 568 7.63 -22.36 25.91
C TRP A 568 6.54 -21.75 26.79
N PRO A 569 5.41 -22.45 27.07
CA PRO A 569 5.08 -23.84 26.69
C PRO A 569 4.21 -23.98 25.41
N LYS A 570 4.18 -22.99 24.49
CA LYS A 570 3.23 -22.97 23.36
C LYS A 570 3.24 -24.22 22.46
N ARG A 571 4.37 -24.93 22.37
CA ARG A 571 4.58 -26.14 21.54
C ARG A 571 5.09 -27.33 22.35
N GLU A 572 4.60 -27.48 23.58
CA GLU A 572 4.94 -28.62 24.44
C GLU A 572 4.55 -29.97 23.82
N ASP A 573 3.52 -30.00 22.96
CA ASP A 573 3.11 -31.19 22.21
C ASP A 573 4.24 -31.76 21.36
N VAL A 574 4.94 -30.90 20.62
CA VAL A 574 6.10 -31.28 19.79
C VAL A 574 7.26 -31.75 20.66
N PHE A 575 7.43 -31.14 21.85
CA PHE A 575 8.44 -31.56 22.81
C PHE A 575 8.16 -32.97 23.32
N PHE A 576 6.94 -33.28 23.76
CA PHE A 576 6.60 -34.63 24.22
C PHE A 576 6.69 -35.68 23.11
N ASP A 577 6.42 -35.31 21.85
CA ASP A 577 6.68 -36.19 20.71
C ASP A 577 8.18 -36.45 20.51
N ALA A 578 9.03 -35.44 20.75
CA ALA A 578 10.49 -35.61 20.76
C ALA A 578 10.94 -36.57 21.88
N ILE A 579 10.37 -36.45 23.08
CA ILE A 579 10.63 -37.35 24.22
C ILE A 579 10.22 -38.80 23.88
N LYS A 580 9.03 -39.01 23.29
CA LYS A 580 8.61 -40.34 22.82
C LYS A 580 9.58 -40.92 21.80
N LYS A 581 10.09 -40.09 20.89
CA LYS A 581 11.08 -40.52 19.89
C LYS A 581 12.41 -40.92 20.55
N ILE A 582 12.84 -40.21 21.60
CA ILE A 582 14.02 -40.59 22.40
C ILE A 582 13.83 -41.97 23.04
N HIS A 583 12.67 -42.21 23.66
CA HIS A 583 12.35 -43.54 24.22
C HIS A 583 12.39 -44.63 23.16
N ALA A 584 11.78 -44.40 21.98
CA ALA A 584 11.76 -45.37 20.89
C ALA A 584 13.15 -45.67 20.30
N GLN A 585 14.11 -44.75 20.45
CA GLN A 585 15.49 -44.92 19.96
C GLN A 585 16.41 -45.57 20.99
N GLU A 586 15.99 -45.69 22.25
CA GLU A 586 16.71 -46.23 23.41
C GLU A 586 18.06 -45.57 23.74
N VAL A 587 18.60 -44.73 22.87
CA VAL A 587 19.85 -44.02 23.07
C VAL A 587 19.70 -42.62 22.48
N PHE A 588 20.15 -41.60 23.21
CA PHE A 588 20.15 -40.22 22.76
C PHE A 588 21.47 -39.53 23.09
N LYS A 589 22.09 -38.90 22.08
CA LYS A 589 23.37 -38.21 22.20
C LYS A 589 23.26 -36.76 21.76
N TYR A 590 23.46 -35.84 22.70
CA TYR A 590 23.43 -34.41 22.39
C TYR A 590 24.44 -33.62 23.23
N PRO A 591 25.70 -33.51 22.78
CA PRO A 591 26.77 -32.88 23.54
C PRO A 591 26.59 -31.37 23.79
N CYS A 592 25.67 -30.70 23.08
CA CYS A 592 25.41 -29.27 23.21
C CYS A 592 24.30 -28.96 24.23
N PHE A 593 23.79 -29.97 24.94
CA PHE A 593 22.65 -29.84 25.85
C PHE A 593 22.85 -28.73 26.90
N PHE A 594 23.97 -28.81 27.64
CA PHE A 594 24.28 -27.87 28.71
C PHE A 594 24.72 -26.49 28.21
N GLU A 595 24.87 -26.29 26.91
CA GLU A 595 25.18 -24.98 26.34
C GLU A 595 23.90 -24.16 26.15
N TYR A 596 22.86 -24.83 25.63
CA TYR A 596 21.69 -24.15 25.10
C TYR A 596 20.38 -24.38 25.87
N ILE A 597 20.26 -25.45 26.67
CA ILE A 597 19.00 -25.79 27.34
C ILE A 597 18.98 -25.27 28.78
N ILE A 598 18.09 -24.32 29.08
CA ILE A 598 17.97 -23.64 30.39
C ILE A 598 16.54 -23.66 30.96
N VAL A 599 15.52 -24.02 30.18
CA VAL A 599 14.13 -24.08 30.64
C VAL A 599 13.97 -25.22 31.66
N ILE A 600 13.50 -24.87 32.87
CA ILE A 600 13.44 -25.78 34.02
C ILE A 600 12.59 -27.03 33.71
N ASP A 601 11.41 -26.86 33.11
CA ASP A 601 10.51 -27.97 32.79
C ASP A 601 11.17 -29.00 31.86
N ILE A 602 11.93 -28.51 30.86
CA ILE A 602 12.69 -29.38 29.95
C ILE A 602 13.83 -30.08 30.70
N LEU A 603 14.56 -29.37 31.57
CA LEU A 603 15.63 -29.96 32.38
C LEU A 603 15.11 -31.06 33.31
N GLU A 604 13.92 -30.86 33.88
CA GLU A 604 13.25 -31.82 34.75
C GLU A 604 12.87 -33.09 33.97
N GLU A 605 12.30 -32.97 32.78
CA GLU A 605 11.98 -34.11 31.91
C GLU A 605 13.22 -34.91 31.51
N PHE A 606 14.34 -34.24 31.23
CA PHE A 606 15.62 -34.92 30.99
C PHE A 606 16.20 -35.57 32.26
N ALA A 607 15.94 -35.01 33.45
CA ALA A 607 16.31 -35.64 34.71
C ALA A 607 15.50 -36.91 34.99
N TYR A 608 14.24 -36.96 34.56
CA TYR A 608 13.40 -38.18 34.59
C TYR A 608 13.89 -39.22 33.59
N LEU A 609 14.11 -38.81 32.33
CA LEU A 609 14.64 -39.69 31.28
C LEU A 609 15.95 -40.36 31.69
N PHE A 610 16.84 -39.65 32.40
CA PHE A 610 18.11 -40.21 32.86
C PHE A 610 17.96 -41.28 33.96
N LYS A 611 16.85 -41.26 34.71
CA LYS A 611 16.55 -42.30 35.71
C LYS A 611 15.99 -43.57 35.07
N ASP A 612 15.48 -43.48 33.85
CA ASP A 612 14.98 -44.64 33.11
C ASP A 612 16.14 -45.54 32.69
N GLU A 613 16.10 -46.81 33.11
CA GLU A 613 17.14 -47.79 32.74
C GLU A 613 17.03 -48.23 31.29
N ASN A 614 15.90 -47.98 30.63
CA ASN A 614 15.66 -48.35 29.24
C ASN A 614 16.24 -47.36 28.22
N VAL A 615 16.70 -46.17 28.66
CA VAL A 615 17.21 -45.12 27.78
C VAL A 615 18.64 -44.72 28.16
N GLN A 616 19.56 -44.81 27.20
CA GLN A 616 20.95 -44.39 27.36
C GLN A 616 21.15 -42.95 26.89
N ILE A 617 21.47 -42.03 27.81
CA ILE A 617 21.58 -40.60 27.52
C ILE A 617 23.03 -40.12 27.65
N GLU A 618 23.55 -39.47 26.61
CA GLU A 618 24.90 -38.90 26.56
C GLU A 618 24.83 -37.39 26.24
N LEU A 619 24.83 -36.54 27.29
CA LEU A 619 24.71 -35.07 27.18
C LEU A 619 26.04 -34.33 27.34
N LEU A 620 27.05 -34.97 27.92
CA LEU A 620 28.34 -34.35 28.22
C LEU A 620 29.30 -34.48 27.03
N ARG A 621 30.00 -33.39 26.69
CA ARG A 621 31.15 -33.48 25.75
C ARG A 621 32.24 -34.35 26.39
N LYS A 622 32.71 -35.36 25.66
CA LYS A 622 33.89 -36.12 26.09
C LYS A 622 35.10 -35.19 26.03
N SER A 623 35.63 -34.80 27.19
CA SER A 623 36.88 -34.03 27.27
C SER A 623 38.00 -34.78 26.55
N SER A 624 38.62 -34.16 25.56
CA SER A 624 39.73 -34.71 24.76
C SER A 624 41.08 -34.71 25.49
N SER A 625 41.09 -34.83 26.82
CA SER A 625 42.33 -34.93 27.61
C SER A 625 42.29 -36.10 28.57
N ASN A 626 43.06 -37.14 28.22
CA ASN A 626 43.70 -38.13 29.10
C ASN A 626 42.84 -38.80 30.19
N SER A 627 42.28 -39.95 29.85
CA SER A 627 42.40 -41.11 30.74
C SER A 627 42.77 -42.35 29.93
N ARG A 628 44.06 -42.68 29.96
CA ARG A 628 44.57 -44.03 29.67
C ARG A 628 43.66 -45.07 30.34
N GLY A 629 43.45 -46.18 29.63
CA GLY A 629 42.57 -47.28 30.01
C GLY A 629 42.49 -47.50 31.51
N ARG A 630 41.35 -47.13 32.10
CA ARG A 630 40.96 -47.57 33.43
C ARG A 630 40.10 -48.81 33.24
N THR A 631 40.68 -49.94 33.60
CA THR A 631 40.03 -51.24 33.76
C THR A 631 38.61 -51.06 34.31
N LEU A 632 37.61 -51.56 33.58
CA LEU A 632 36.22 -51.61 34.02
C LEU A 632 36.16 -52.38 35.35
N THR A 633 35.97 -51.64 36.44
CA THR A 633 35.57 -52.19 37.72
C THR A 633 34.28 -51.52 38.16
N ARG A 634 33.42 -52.37 38.71
CA ARG A 634 32.01 -52.19 39.06
C ARG A 634 31.81 -51.01 40.03
N GLY A 635 31.77 -49.79 39.50
CA GLY A 635 31.65 -48.54 40.27
C GLY A 635 31.65 -47.24 39.45
N SER A 636 32.08 -47.28 38.19
CA SER A 636 32.18 -46.11 37.28
C SER A 636 30.83 -45.43 36.97
N ASN A 637 29.73 -46.18 36.99
CA ASN A 637 28.40 -45.61 36.68
C ASN A 637 27.85 -44.70 37.78
N LYS A 638 28.34 -44.80 39.04
CA LYS A 638 27.88 -43.93 40.13
C LYS A 638 28.45 -42.51 40.00
N GLY A 639 29.73 -42.38 39.64
CA GLY A 639 30.37 -41.08 39.39
C GLY A 639 29.74 -40.33 38.21
N ALA A 640 29.47 -41.02 37.10
CA ALA A 640 28.81 -40.41 35.95
C ALA A 640 27.39 -39.89 36.26
N LYS A 641 26.64 -40.58 37.14
CA LYS A 641 25.32 -40.14 37.60
C LYS A 641 25.41 -38.90 38.51
N GLU A 642 26.42 -38.83 39.38
CA GLU A 642 26.65 -37.66 40.25
C GLU A 642 27.16 -36.45 39.45
N ASP A 643 28.03 -36.65 38.46
CA ASP A 643 28.54 -35.60 37.57
C ASP A 643 27.42 -34.97 36.74
N LEU A 644 26.49 -35.79 36.23
CA LEU A 644 25.33 -35.29 35.49
C LEU A 644 24.38 -34.52 36.40
N LYS A 645 24.10 -35.05 37.60
CA LYS A 645 23.27 -34.35 38.59
C LYS A 645 23.86 -32.98 38.93
N SER A 646 25.17 -32.92 39.19
CA SER A 646 25.88 -31.66 39.42
C SER A 646 25.80 -30.72 38.22
N SER A 647 25.86 -31.25 36.99
CA SER A 647 25.73 -30.46 35.76
C SER A 647 24.31 -29.91 35.56
N LEU A 648 23.27 -30.70 35.86
CA LEU A 648 21.87 -30.24 35.83
C LEU A 648 21.60 -29.18 36.91
N GLU A 649 22.10 -29.37 38.13
CA GLU A 649 22.02 -28.37 39.21
C GLU A 649 22.68 -27.04 38.80
N LYS A 650 23.85 -27.10 38.17
CA LYS A 650 24.51 -25.91 37.58
C LYS A 650 23.68 -25.29 36.47
N GLN A 651 23.06 -26.11 35.60
CA GLN A 651 22.26 -25.60 34.49
C GLN A 651 21.01 -24.84 34.97
N VAL A 652 20.38 -25.29 36.06
CA VAL A 652 19.24 -24.58 36.68
C VAL A 652 19.63 -23.17 37.14
N THR A 653 20.89 -22.94 37.55
CA THR A 653 21.35 -21.59 37.91
C THR A 653 21.36 -20.61 36.73
N ARG A 654 21.32 -21.12 35.50
CA ARG A 654 21.24 -20.36 34.25
C ARG A 654 19.81 -20.05 33.81
N ALA A 655 18.78 -20.50 34.56
CA ALA A 655 17.38 -20.32 34.18
C ALA A 655 16.94 -18.85 34.06
N SER A 656 17.68 -17.91 34.66
CA SER A 656 17.44 -16.46 34.53
C SER A 656 18.13 -15.82 33.32
N GLU A 657 18.93 -16.57 32.55
CA GLU A 657 19.57 -16.07 31.34
C GLU A 657 18.53 -15.81 30.22
N SER A 658 18.89 -14.95 29.26
CA SER A 658 18.02 -14.66 28.12
C SER A 658 18.04 -15.79 27.11
N ILE A 659 16.87 -16.41 26.87
CA ILE A 659 16.69 -17.41 25.81
C ILE A 659 17.07 -16.81 24.44
N GLU A 660 16.76 -15.54 24.18
CA GLU A 660 17.10 -14.85 22.93
C GLU A 660 18.62 -14.77 22.72
N SER A 661 19.37 -14.44 23.78
CA SER A 661 20.83 -14.39 23.72
C SER A 661 21.46 -15.78 23.50
N ILE A 662 20.88 -16.81 24.11
CA ILE A 662 21.29 -18.20 23.91
C ILE A 662 21.00 -18.64 22.47
N LEU A 663 19.82 -18.32 21.94
CA LEU A 663 19.46 -18.65 20.56
C LEU A 663 20.32 -17.89 19.54
N ARG A 664 20.71 -16.65 19.82
CA ARG A 664 21.68 -15.92 19.00
C ARG A 664 23.01 -16.68 18.89
N LEU A 665 23.58 -17.12 20.02
CA LEU A 665 24.81 -17.93 20.02
C LEU A 665 24.60 -19.26 19.27
N PHE A 666 23.48 -19.93 19.53
CA PHE A 666 23.09 -21.17 18.88
C PHE A 666 23.03 -21.02 17.35
N PHE A 667 22.43 -19.94 16.85
CA PHE A 667 22.32 -19.69 15.42
C PHE A 667 23.66 -19.39 14.75
N ILE A 668 24.60 -18.79 15.47
CA ILE A 668 25.95 -18.51 14.98
C ILE A 668 26.78 -19.80 14.96
N GLU A 669 26.84 -20.53 16.08
CA GLU A 669 27.72 -21.69 16.24
C GLU A 669 27.21 -22.94 15.50
N GLU A 670 25.90 -23.15 15.47
CA GLU A 670 25.25 -24.33 14.88
C GLU A 670 24.62 -24.05 13.51
N ARG A 671 24.96 -22.93 12.86
CA ARG A 671 24.37 -22.52 11.56
C ARG A 671 24.36 -23.64 10.52
N ASN A 672 25.49 -24.31 10.33
CA ASN A 672 25.65 -25.36 9.31
C ASN A 672 24.88 -26.64 9.62
N SER A 673 24.56 -26.89 10.89
CA SER A 673 23.79 -28.08 11.29
C SER A 673 22.27 -27.83 11.24
N LEU A 674 21.85 -26.57 11.27
CA LEU A 674 20.46 -26.13 11.14
C LEU A 674 19.95 -26.09 9.68
N ILE A 675 20.83 -25.76 8.72
CA ILE A 675 20.52 -25.54 7.29
C ILE A 675 20.87 -26.78 6.46
#